data_AF-A0A1E7N473-F1
#
_entry.id   AF-A0A1E7N473-F1
#
_cell.length_a   1.000
_cell.length_b   1.000
_cell.length_c   1.000
_cell.angle_alpha   90.00
_cell.angle_beta   90.00
_cell.angle_gamma   90.00
#
_symmetry.space_group_name_H-M   'P 1'
#
loop_
_entity.id
_entity.type
_entity.pdbx_description
1 polymer ?
#
loop_
_entity_poly.entity_id
_entity_poly.type
_entity_poly.pdbx_seq_one_letter_code
_entity_poly.pdbx_strand_id
1 'polypeptide(L)'
;MEAAPAPTAQSVTIDGSSPGRAYDGLGAISGGGATSRLLVDYPEPQRSQVLDYLFRPGYGASLQTLKVEIGGDANSSDGPEPSHMRTSTKVDCDRGYEWWLMEQAKARNPKITFYGLEWAAPGWLNGGIWSQDNIAYLESWLGCAHQHGLNVGYLGGWNERGYDKAWFERLRADLDGHGHQGTVLVASDSDDEHWSIAADMASDPAFAEAVGVIGLHGTCWHSTPVYTACPGSSTATGLGKRLWASEDDNDSYGADPAALARNVNREYLDARITSDIKWAVVSSWPSELPYAGAGLMAADQPWSGNYAVGRDIWVMAHTTQFAKPGWQYLDASSGYLAGAGANGDPHGGSYVTLKSGRDYSTVIESTDATAAQTVNVKVAGGLSTGPVHVWATDMNSTDPSRWFVHTQDLTPKGGSYSLTVQPGYVYTVTTTTGQGKGTAVAPPSTAMPLPYRADLSGYTTGATARYFHDWAGAFETAPCPSGATTPMCLRQVITRAPIPWHDDMNYTPLTLLGDPSWAHYQASTDVVLEQADTSAELLGRIDHVDHDRSGYHLKIDDTGAWSLFTEDRAGADTVLASGSYPGAGAGTWHNLTLAVQGQNITASIDRVQVASVADAGHGTGQIGLGVGGFQHADFANTTVTPLAAPATHTVTSANSGKCLDVTGASTADGAQVVQWTCGAGKANQQWTLVPVAGARVQLVSANSGKCLDVTGASTADGAQVVQWTCGTGRANQEWTVS
;
A
#
# COMPACT_ATOMS: atom_id res chain seq x y z
N MET A 1 16.52 -18.95 -41.79
CA MET A 1 16.18 -19.35 -40.42
C MET A 1 17.38 -20.06 -39.86
N GLU A 2 18.21 -19.34 -39.11
CA GLU A 2 19.28 -19.94 -38.32
C GLU A 2 18.62 -20.74 -37.21
N ALA A 3 19.04 -22.00 -37.02
CA ALA A 3 18.52 -22.82 -35.94
C ALA A 3 18.87 -22.15 -34.60
N ALA A 4 17.88 -22.02 -33.70
CA ALA A 4 18.14 -21.50 -32.37
C ALA A 4 19.26 -22.34 -31.72
N PRO A 5 20.26 -21.72 -31.07
CA PRO A 5 21.35 -22.44 -30.43
C PRO A 5 20.77 -23.45 -29.41
N ALA A 6 21.41 -24.63 -29.32
CA ALA A 6 21.00 -25.65 -28.36
C ALA A 6 21.09 -25.08 -26.92
N PRO A 7 20.10 -25.33 -26.07
CA PRO A 7 20.09 -24.80 -24.71
C PRO A 7 21.30 -25.31 -23.92
N THR A 8 21.95 -24.42 -23.16
CA THR A 8 23.09 -24.79 -22.29
C THR A 8 22.63 -25.83 -21.28
N ALA A 9 23.35 -26.95 -21.18
CA ALA A 9 23.04 -28.04 -20.28
C ALA A 9 23.90 -27.99 -19.02
N GLN A 10 23.27 -28.04 -17.84
CA GLN A 10 23.92 -28.14 -16.55
C GLN A 10 23.46 -29.39 -15.80
N SER A 11 24.32 -29.94 -14.93
CA SER A 11 23.99 -31.11 -14.11
C SER A 11 23.81 -30.71 -12.66
N VAL A 12 22.71 -31.13 -12.05
CA VAL A 12 22.36 -30.87 -10.65
C VAL A 12 22.16 -32.20 -9.92
N THR A 13 22.75 -32.35 -8.74
CA THR A 13 22.48 -33.51 -7.87
C THR A 13 21.62 -33.06 -6.71
N ILE A 14 20.44 -33.65 -6.58
CA ILE A 14 19.56 -33.47 -5.42
C ILE A 14 19.89 -34.59 -4.43
N ASP A 15 20.66 -34.28 -3.39
CA ASP A 15 21.14 -35.23 -2.40
C ASP A 15 20.44 -35.01 -1.05
N GLY A 16 19.56 -35.93 -0.68
CA GLY A 16 18.87 -35.88 0.61
C GLY A 16 19.78 -35.97 1.84
N SER A 17 21.07 -36.27 1.69
CA SER A 17 22.05 -36.21 2.78
C SER A 17 22.72 -34.85 2.94
N SER A 18 22.52 -33.92 2.00
CA SER A 18 23.05 -32.55 2.12
C SER A 18 22.53 -31.88 3.39
N PRO A 19 23.40 -31.20 4.16
CA PRO A 19 22.94 -30.34 5.24
C PRO A 19 22.24 -29.10 4.66
N GLY A 20 21.67 -28.31 5.56
CA GLY A 20 21.06 -27.01 5.30
C GLY A 20 20.16 -26.61 6.45
N ARG A 21 19.74 -25.35 6.47
CA ARG A 21 18.91 -24.81 7.54
C ARG A 21 17.46 -25.25 7.41
N ALA A 22 16.72 -25.19 8.51
CA ALA A 22 15.29 -25.35 8.49
C ALA A 22 14.66 -24.10 7.86
N TYR A 23 13.74 -24.30 6.93
CA TYR A 23 12.91 -23.27 6.34
C TYR A 23 11.85 -22.82 7.36
N ASP A 24 11.71 -21.51 7.55
CA ASP A 24 10.83 -20.93 8.56
C ASP A 24 9.47 -20.48 8.00
N GLY A 25 9.36 -20.27 6.69
CA GLY A 25 8.10 -19.92 6.03
C GLY A 25 8.23 -18.71 5.12
N LEU A 26 7.25 -18.48 4.26
CA LEU A 26 7.06 -17.19 3.59
C LEU A 26 5.81 -16.52 4.12
N GLY A 27 5.87 -15.20 4.29
CA GLY A 27 4.79 -14.41 4.85
C GLY A 27 4.57 -13.10 4.13
N ALA A 28 3.65 -12.32 4.67
CA ALA A 28 3.45 -10.94 4.27
C ALA A 28 2.97 -10.09 5.46
N ILE A 29 3.04 -8.78 5.29
CA ILE A 29 2.73 -7.78 6.33
C ILE A 29 1.36 -7.15 6.08
N SER A 30 0.53 -7.10 7.11
CA SER A 30 -0.60 -6.17 7.19
C SER A 30 -0.23 -5.06 8.17
N GLY A 31 -0.48 -3.81 7.79
CA GLY A 31 0.06 -2.63 8.49
C GLY A 31 1.40 -2.21 7.90
N GLY A 32 2.22 -1.53 8.72
CA GLY A 32 3.22 -0.62 8.18
C GLY A 32 2.53 0.53 7.45
N GLY A 33 1.40 0.98 8.01
CA GLY A 33 0.57 2.04 7.46
C GLY A 33 -0.71 1.53 6.79
N ALA A 34 -1.77 1.30 7.54
CA ALA A 34 -3.15 1.14 7.06
C ALA A 34 -3.42 0.25 5.81
N THR A 35 -2.56 -0.70 5.49
CA THR A 35 -2.50 -1.35 4.16
C THR A 35 -3.69 -2.26 3.86
N SER A 36 -4.36 -2.79 4.89
CA SER A 36 -5.56 -3.62 4.76
C SER A 36 -6.86 -2.87 4.99
N ARG A 37 -6.83 -1.53 5.11
CA ARG A 37 -7.96 -0.74 5.60
C ARG A 37 -9.23 -0.93 4.78
N LEU A 38 -9.19 -0.84 3.45
CA LEU A 38 -10.40 -0.94 2.62
C LEU A 38 -10.93 -2.38 2.51
N LEU A 39 -10.14 -3.39 2.85
CA LEU A 39 -10.49 -4.80 2.66
C LEU A 39 -11.68 -5.20 3.53
N VAL A 40 -11.77 -4.67 4.75
CA VAL A 40 -12.88 -4.98 5.66
C VAL A 40 -14.24 -4.53 5.11
N ASP A 41 -14.23 -3.51 4.23
CA ASP A 41 -15.43 -2.89 3.65
C ASP A 41 -15.91 -3.60 2.37
N TYR A 42 -15.17 -4.60 1.89
CA TYR A 42 -15.56 -5.39 0.71
C TYR A 42 -16.85 -6.18 0.94
N PRO A 43 -17.73 -6.26 -0.06
CA PRO A 43 -18.88 -7.14 -0.01
C PRO A 43 -18.45 -8.61 -0.09
N GLU A 44 -19.32 -9.49 0.40
CA GLU A 44 -19.25 -10.91 0.08
C GLU A 44 -19.88 -11.17 -1.31
N PRO A 45 -19.33 -12.11 -2.11
CA PRO A 45 -18.25 -13.04 -1.77
C PRO A 45 -16.82 -12.51 -1.99
N GLN A 46 -16.65 -11.28 -2.49
CA GLN A 46 -15.35 -10.77 -2.94
C GLN A 46 -14.33 -10.69 -1.79
N ARG A 47 -14.74 -10.22 -0.60
CA ARG A 47 -13.88 -10.21 0.58
C ARG A 47 -13.33 -11.60 0.91
N SER A 48 -14.21 -12.60 0.96
CA SER A 48 -13.78 -13.99 1.19
C SER A 48 -12.88 -14.55 0.09
N GLN A 49 -13.07 -14.13 -1.17
CA GLN A 49 -12.24 -14.55 -2.30
C GLN A 49 -10.82 -13.99 -2.21
N VAL A 50 -10.67 -12.71 -1.85
CA VAL A 50 -9.36 -12.09 -1.58
C VAL A 50 -8.63 -12.86 -0.46
N LEU A 51 -9.30 -13.09 0.67
CA LEU A 51 -8.75 -13.83 1.80
C LEU A 51 -8.38 -15.29 1.43
N ASP A 52 -9.12 -15.93 0.53
CA ASP A 52 -8.78 -17.27 0.02
C ASP A 52 -7.49 -17.25 -0.83
N TYR A 53 -7.30 -16.24 -1.69
CA TYR A 53 -6.05 -16.07 -2.44
C TYR A 53 -4.84 -15.87 -1.52
N LEU A 54 -5.00 -15.15 -0.42
CA LEU A 54 -3.92 -14.88 0.53
C LEU A 54 -3.59 -16.09 1.40
N PHE A 55 -4.59 -16.66 2.08
CA PHE A 55 -4.35 -17.56 3.22
C PHE A 55 -4.72 -19.02 2.98
N ARG A 56 -5.63 -19.34 2.04
CA ARG A 56 -6.15 -20.70 1.91
C ARG A 56 -5.06 -21.63 1.33
N PRO A 57 -4.67 -22.71 2.03
CA PRO A 57 -3.66 -23.63 1.53
C PRO A 57 -4.09 -24.28 0.21
N GLY A 58 -3.17 -24.31 -0.76
CA GLY A 58 -3.42 -24.94 -2.07
C GLY A 58 -4.35 -24.12 -2.99
N TYR A 59 -4.48 -22.82 -2.75
CA TYR A 59 -5.36 -21.94 -3.52
C TYR A 59 -4.60 -20.80 -4.20
N GLY A 60 -3.96 -19.92 -3.43
CA GLY A 60 -3.13 -18.82 -3.93
C GLY A 60 -1.78 -18.80 -3.20
N ALA A 61 -1.42 -17.63 -2.67
CA ALA A 61 -0.17 -17.38 -1.95
C ALA A 61 0.03 -18.31 -0.76
N SER A 62 -1.06 -18.82 -0.16
CA SER A 62 -1.01 -19.84 0.90
C SER A 62 -0.06 -19.45 2.04
N LEU A 63 -0.13 -18.18 2.47
CA LEU A 63 0.84 -17.58 3.39
C LEU A 63 1.00 -18.40 4.68
N GLN A 64 2.24 -18.49 5.15
CA GLN A 64 2.65 -19.32 6.28
C GLN A 64 2.92 -18.49 7.54
N THR A 65 3.24 -17.21 7.33
CA THR A 65 3.36 -16.19 8.38
C THR A 65 2.52 -14.97 7.98
N LEU A 66 1.84 -14.36 8.95
CA LEU A 66 1.24 -13.03 8.81
C LEU A 66 1.88 -12.14 9.87
N LYS A 67 2.65 -11.14 9.43
CA LYS A 67 3.16 -10.05 10.28
C LYS A 67 2.08 -8.97 10.32
N VAL A 68 1.79 -8.45 11.50
CA VAL A 68 0.79 -7.39 11.72
C VAL A 68 1.40 -6.23 12.48
N GLU A 69 1.00 -5.02 12.12
CA GLU A 69 1.30 -3.84 12.92
C GLU A 69 0.60 -3.90 14.28
N ILE A 70 1.32 -3.49 15.32
CA ILE A 70 0.76 -3.17 16.62
C ILE A 70 0.41 -1.67 16.57
N GLY A 71 -0.85 -1.37 16.23
CA GLY A 71 -1.28 0.00 15.94
C GLY A 71 -0.96 1.01 17.05
N GLY A 72 -0.45 2.18 16.65
CA GLY A 72 0.03 3.22 17.56
C GLY A 72 -0.76 4.54 17.53
N ASP A 73 -1.85 4.60 16.76
CA ASP A 73 -2.61 5.83 16.42
C ASP A 73 -1.80 6.92 15.68
N ALA A 74 -0.60 6.60 15.18
CA ALA A 74 0.21 7.47 14.31
C ALA A 74 0.36 6.87 12.93
N ASN A 75 0.54 7.72 11.92
CA ASN A 75 0.81 7.25 10.56
C ASN A 75 2.12 6.46 10.53
N SER A 76 2.08 5.32 9.84
CA SER A 76 3.19 4.38 9.66
C SER A 76 3.47 4.03 8.18
N SER A 77 2.81 4.70 7.22
CA SER A 77 3.14 4.93 5.80
C SER A 77 1.89 5.45 5.07
N ASP A 78 0.84 4.62 4.98
CA ASP A 78 -0.41 4.97 4.30
C ASP A 78 -1.54 5.39 5.24
N GLY A 79 -1.26 5.54 6.54
CA GLY A 79 -2.25 5.92 7.55
C GLY A 79 -1.96 5.29 8.93
N PRO A 80 -2.70 5.69 9.97
CA PRO A 80 -2.52 5.17 11.33
C PRO A 80 -3.37 3.92 11.57
N GLU A 81 -2.81 2.97 12.32
CA GLU A 81 -3.58 1.86 12.87
C GLU A 81 -4.00 2.12 14.32
N PRO A 82 -5.27 1.83 14.71
CA PRO A 82 -5.76 2.11 16.05
C PRO A 82 -5.03 1.33 17.15
N SER A 83 -4.59 2.02 18.19
CA SER A 83 -3.99 1.35 19.35
C SER A 83 -5.02 0.66 20.23
N HIS A 84 -4.70 -0.50 20.80
CA HIS A 84 -5.50 -1.12 21.86
C HIS A 84 -5.51 -0.29 23.15
N MET A 85 -4.50 0.56 23.38
CA MET A 85 -4.38 1.41 24.57
C MET A 85 -4.07 2.88 24.26
N ARG A 86 -5.09 3.70 24.06
CA ARG A 86 -4.95 5.17 23.96
C ARG A 86 -4.60 5.87 25.28
N THR A 87 -4.74 5.18 26.39
CA THR A 87 -4.34 5.65 27.72
C THR A 87 -3.69 4.50 28.48
N SER A 88 -2.90 4.81 29.50
CA SER A 88 -2.18 3.81 30.30
C SER A 88 -3.07 2.83 31.07
N THR A 89 -4.39 3.04 31.12
CA THR A 89 -5.30 2.25 31.98
C THR A 89 -6.48 1.63 31.23
N LYS A 90 -6.70 1.97 29.95
CA LYS A 90 -7.83 1.47 29.17
C LYS A 90 -7.33 0.60 28.04
N VAL A 91 -7.64 -0.69 28.13
CA VAL A 91 -7.42 -1.70 27.08
C VAL A 91 -8.72 -1.90 26.31
N ASP A 92 -8.59 -2.02 24.99
CA ASP A 92 -9.68 -2.31 24.07
C ASP A 92 -9.14 -3.18 22.95
N CYS A 93 -9.50 -4.46 23.01
CA CYS A 93 -8.94 -5.48 22.14
C CYS A 93 -9.67 -5.58 20.79
N ASP A 94 -10.72 -4.79 20.57
CA ASP A 94 -11.58 -4.92 19.39
C ASP A 94 -11.41 -3.75 18.39
N ARG A 95 -10.38 -2.91 18.56
CA ARG A 95 -10.09 -1.78 17.64
C ARG A 95 -9.37 -2.25 16.38
N GLY A 96 -9.63 -1.54 15.29
CA GLY A 96 -8.97 -1.78 13.99
C GLY A 96 -9.43 -3.08 13.35
N TYR A 97 -8.59 -3.63 12.47
CA TYR A 97 -8.94 -4.79 11.65
C TYR A 97 -7.93 -5.93 11.71
N GLU A 98 -6.78 -5.75 12.38
CA GLU A 98 -5.74 -6.78 12.45
C GLU A 98 -6.19 -8.02 13.22
N TRP A 99 -6.97 -7.85 14.28
CA TRP A 99 -7.60 -8.97 15.00
C TRP A 99 -8.47 -9.81 14.07
N TRP A 100 -9.36 -9.15 13.32
CA TRP A 100 -10.21 -9.79 12.34
C TRP A 100 -9.38 -10.48 11.24
N LEU A 101 -8.35 -9.83 10.72
CA LEU A 101 -7.53 -10.39 9.65
C LEU A 101 -6.78 -11.64 10.11
N MET A 102 -6.19 -11.60 11.31
CA MET A 102 -5.55 -12.77 11.92
C MET A 102 -6.55 -13.92 12.14
N GLU A 103 -7.77 -13.63 12.60
CA GLU A 103 -8.84 -14.63 12.73
C GLU A 103 -9.21 -15.24 11.37
N GLN A 104 -9.37 -14.42 10.32
CA GLN A 104 -9.66 -14.86 8.96
C GLN A 104 -8.54 -15.73 8.37
N ALA A 105 -7.29 -15.36 8.64
CA ALA A 105 -6.10 -16.08 8.22
C ALA A 105 -6.05 -17.45 8.92
N LYS A 106 -6.21 -17.48 10.25
CA LYS A 106 -6.25 -18.72 11.05
C LYS A 106 -7.39 -19.65 10.64
N ALA A 107 -8.57 -19.10 10.34
CA ALA A 107 -9.72 -19.89 9.91
C ALA A 107 -9.45 -20.65 8.61
N ARG A 108 -8.64 -20.09 7.70
CA ARG A 108 -8.26 -20.70 6.42
C ARG A 108 -7.01 -21.57 6.53
N ASN A 109 -6.03 -21.12 7.30
CA ASN A 109 -4.79 -21.82 7.57
C ASN A 109 -4.55 -21.89 9.10
N PRO A 110 -5.03 -22.95 9.78
CA PRO A 110 -4.84 -23.11 11.23
C PRO A 110 -3.37 -23.27 11.66
N LYS A 111 -2.43 -23.37 10.71
CA LYS A 111 -0.98 -23.46 10.95
C LYS A 111 -0.23 -22.16 10.66
N ILE A 112 -0.93 -21.10 10.25
CA ILE A 112 -0.31 -19.80 10.05
C ILE A 112 0.30 -19.32 11.37
N THR A 113 1.47 -18.69 11.30
CA THR A 113 2.10 -18.07 12.46
C THR A 113 1.90 -16.56 12.42
N PHE A 114 1.73 -15.95 13.59
CA PHE A 114 1.57 -14.51 13.72
C PHE A 114 2.83 -13.86 14.28
N TYR A 115 3.15 -12.69 13.74
CA TYR A 115 4.25 -11.84 14.15
C TYR A 115 3.72 -10.41 14.40
N GLY A 116 3.84 -9.86 15.61
CA GLY A 116 3.51 -8.44 15.89
C GLY A 116 4.75 -7.54 15.96
N LEU A 117 4.68 -6.33 15.39
CA LEU A 117 5.74 -5.32 15.44
C LEU A 117 5.15 -3.90 15.58
N GLU A 118 5.80 -3.01 16.33
CA GLU A 118 5.39 -1.60 16.45
C GLU A 118 6.08 -0.72 15.40
N TRP A 119 5.31 0.12 14.70
CA TRP A 119 5.83 1.25 13.93
C TRP A 119 5.78 2.55 14.74
N ALA A 120 4.69 2.75 15.47
CA ALA A 120 4.40 3.92 16.26
C ALA A 120 3.79 3.51 17.61
N ALA A 121 3.61 4.46 18.51
CA ALA A 121 3.01 4.16 19.80
C ALA A 121 2.16 5.31 20.37
N PRO A 122 1.21 5.02 21.27
CA PRO A 122 0.43 6.05 21.94
C PRO A 122 1.31 7.04 22.71
N GLY A 123 0.92 8.31 22.69
CA GLY A 123 1.76 9.38 23.25
C GLY A 123 2.02 9.27 24.75
N TRP A 124 1.29 8.42 25.50
CA TRP A 124 1.36 8.32 26.96
C TRP A 124 2.58 7.56 27.50
N LEU A 125 3.31 6.82 26.68
CA LEU A 125 4.48 6.05 27.09
C LEU A 125 5.61 6.97 27.60
N ASN A 126 5.94 6.89 28.88
CA ASN A 126 7.00 7.72 29.45
C ASN A 126 8.37 7.12 29.10
N GLY A 127 9.14 7.83 28.29
CA GLY A 127 10.43 7.34 27.77
C GLY A 127 10.35 6.71 26.38
N GLY A 128 9.19 6.79 25.71
CA GLY A 128 9.04 6.34 24.33
C GLY A 128 8.87 4.82 24.19
N ILE A 129 9.16 4.29 23.00
CA ILE A 129 9.04 2.85 22.71
C ILE A 129 10.07 2.01 23.47
N TRP A 130 11.30 2.49 23.67
CA TRP A 130 12.30 1.76 24.46
C TRP A 130 12.11 1.83 25.99
N SER A 131 10.88 2.09 26.46
CA SER A 131 10.54 2.25 27.87
C SER A 131 9.97 0.98 28.53
N GLN A 132 9.88 0.98 29.86
CA GLN A 132 9.16 -0.06 30.61
C GLN A 132 7.65 0.02 30.39
N ASP A 133 7.10 1.23 30.20
CA ASP A 133 5.67 1.43 29.90
C ASP A 133 5.30 0.71 28.60
N ASN A 134 6.21 0.71 27.62
CA ASN A 134 6.02 0.01 26.35
C ASN A 134 6.04 -1.53 26.51
N ILE A 135 6.91 -2.08 27.35
CA ILE A 135 6.89 -3.53 27.63
C ILE A 135 5.51 -3.95 28.17
N ALA A 136 4.96 -3.21 29.12
CA ALA A 136 3.61 -3.46 29.65
C ALA A 136 2.51 -3.28 28.59
N TYR A 137 2.69 -2.33 27.66
CA TYR A 137 1.80 -2.13 26.51
C TYR A 137 1.79 -3.35 25.57
N LEU A 138 2.95 -3.89 25.23
CA LEU A 138 3.11 -5.09 24.39
C LEU A 138 2.55 -6.35 25.07
N GLU A 139 2.76 -6.51 26.38
CA GLU A 139 2.16 -7.60 27.14
C GLU A 139 0.62 -7.51 27.13
N SER A 140 0.07 -6.30 27.25
CA SER A 140 -1.37 -6.10 27.10
C SER A 140 -1.86 -6.44 25.69
N TRP A 141 -1.07 -6.16 24.65
CA TRP A 141 -1.41 -6.52 23.27
C TRP A 141 -1.43 -8.05 23.07
N LEU A 142 -0.43 -8.76 23.61
CA LEU A 142 -0.43 -10.23 23.63
C LEU A 142 -1.63 -10.79 24.42
N GLY A 143 -2.05 -10.11 25.49
CA GLY A 143 -3.28 -10.42 26.21
C GLY A 143 -4.53 -10.30 25.33
N CYS A 144 -4.62 -9.24 24.51
CA CYS A 144 -5.68 -9.10 23.51
C CYS A 144 -5.62 -10.22 22.47
N ALA A 145 -4.44 -10.54 21.92
CA ALA A 145 -4.30 -11.64 20.98
C ALA A 145 -4.82 -12.97 21.57
N HIS A 146 -4.49 -13.27 22.83
CA HIS A 146 -4.99 -14.44 23.53
C HIS A 146 -6.52 -14.41 23.73
N GLN A 147 -7.13 -13.24 23.98
CA GLN A 147 -8.58 -13.07 24.05
C GLN A 147 -9.27 -13.46 22.73
N HIS A 148 -8.66 -13.15 21.59
CA HIS A 148 -9.12 -13.59 20.26
C HIS A 148 -8.75 -15.06 19.94
N GLY A 149 -8.13 -15.77 20.89
CA GLY A 149 -7.64 -17.13 20.69
C GLY A 149 -6.50 -17.20 19.67
N LEU A 150 -5.78 -16.11 19.46
CA LEU A 150 -4.62 -16.02 18.56
C LEU A 150 -3.35 -16.28 19.35
N ASN A 151 -2.46 -17.12 18.81
CA ASN A 151 -1.17 -17.38 19.41
C ASN A 151 -0.10 -16.64 18.62
N VAL A 152 0.47 -15.60 19.20
CA VAL A 152 1.52 -14.80 18.57
C VAL A 152 2.86 -15.49 18.78
N GLY A 153 3.43 -16.00 17.69
CA GLY A 153 4.67 -16.75 17.71
C GLY A 153 5.91 -15.86 17.77
N TYR A 154 5.80 -14.62 17.26
CA TYR A 154 6.92 -13.68 17.16
C TYR A 154 6.51 -12.28 17.58
N LEU A 155 7.44 -11.58 18.23
CA LEU A 155 7.26 -10.19 18.65
C LEU A 155 8.54 -9.41 18.36
N GLY A 156 8.39 -8.23 17.76
CA GLY A 156 9.49 -7.36 17.37
C GLY A 156 9.66 -6.20 18.33
N GLY A 157 10.56 -5.28 17.96
CA GLY A 157 10.75 -4.00 18.66
C GLY A 157 10.09 -2.85 17.92
N TRP A 158 10.90 -1.93 17.40
CA TRP A 158 10.46 -0.73 16.69
C TRP A 158 10.95 -0.78 15.23
N ASN A 159 10.00 -0.86 14.30
CA ASN A 159 10.26 -0.97 12.87
C ASN A 159 11.21 0.13 12.38
N GLU A 160 12.32 -0.23 11.75
CA GLU A 160 13.31 0.67 11.11
C GLU A 160 13.91 1.75 12.01
N ARG A 161 13.90 1.52 13.33
CA ARG A 161 14.43 2.47 14.33
C ARG A 161 15.55 1.88 15.16
N GLY A 162 16.17 0.81 14.66
CA GLY A 162 17.27 0.11 15.32
C GLY A 162 16.78 -0.73 16.50
N TYR A 163 17.60 -0.83 17.54
CA TYR A 163 17.30 -1.67 18.70
C TYR A 163 17.97 -1.18 19.97
N ASP A 164 17.33 -1.40 21.12
CA ASP A 164 17.93 -1.23 22.45
C ASP A 164 18.12 -2.61 23.10
N LYS A 165 19.38 -3.02 23.28
CA LYS A 165 19.74 -4.35 23.80
C LYS A 165 19.15 -4.61 25.19
N ALA A 166 19.28 -3.64 26.08
CA ALA A 166 18.81 -3.76 27.46
C ALA A 166 17.28 -3.81 27.52
N TRP A 167 16.58 -3.16 26.59
CA TRP A 167 15.14 -3.26 26.45
C TRP A 167 14.71 -4.66 26.01
N PHE A 168 15.38 -5.25 25.01
CA PHE A 168 15.08 -6.64 24.59
C PHE A 168 15.33 -7.65 25.73
N GLU A 169 16.39 -7.46 26.52
CA GLU A 169 16.65 -8.27 27.71
C GLU A 169 15.54 -8.14 28.76
N ARG A 170 15.07 -6.92 29.04
CA ARG A 170 13.96 -6.67 29.96
C ARG A 170 12.65 -7.24 29.43
N LEU A 171 12.35 -7.03 28.15
CA LEU A 171 11.15 -7.58 27.50
C LEU A 171 11.15 -9.11 27.60
N ARG A 172 12.28 -9.77 27.31
CA ARG A 172 12.37 -11.23 27.45
C ARG A 172 12.09 -11.67 28.88
N ALA A 173 12.71 -11.01 29.87
CA ALA A 173 12.54 -11.34 31.27
C ALA A 173 11.08 -11.19 31.74
N ASP A 174 10.41 -10.10 31.33
CA ASP A 174 9.00 -9.85 31.68
C ASP A 174 8.07 -10.88 31.02
N LEU A 175 8.25 -11.13 29.71
CA LEU A 175 7.49 -12.15 28.99
C LEU A 175 7.64 -13.54 29.64
N ASP A 176 8.85 -13.91 30.05
CA ASP A 176 9.08 -15.20 30.71
C ASP A 176 8.44 -15.26 32.10
N GLY A 177 8.48 -14.15 32.84
CA GLY A 177 7.82 -13.98 34.14
C GLY A 177 6.29 -14.06 34.06
N HIS A 178 5.70 -13.66 32.93
CA HIS A 178 4.26 -13.62 32.71
C HIS A 178 3.71 -14.76 31.82
N GLY A 179 4.53 -15.77 31.49
CA GLY A 179 4.06 -16.99 30.83
C GLY A 179 4.03 -16.94 29.29
N HIS A 180 4.75 -16.00 28.68
CA HIS A 180 4.88 -15.82 27.24
C HIS A 180 6.20 -16.42 26.70
N GLN A 181 6.70 -17.52 27.27
CA GLN A 181 7.96 -18.15 26.83
C GLN A 181 7.88 -18.69 25.38
N GLY A 182 6.67 -18.90 24.86
CA GLY A 182 6.44 -19.36 23.49
C GLY A 182 6.56 -18.27 22.42
N THR A 183 6.55 -16.99 22.80
CA THR A 183 6.67 -15.87 21.86
C THR A 183 8.15 -15.53 21.70
N VAL A 184 8.67 -15.68 20.48
CA VAL A 184 10.09 -15.47 20.19
C VAL A 184 10.35 -14.02 19.80
N LEU A 185 11.37 -13.40 20.37
CA LEU A 185 11.75 -12.04 20.00
C LEU A 185 12.53 -12.02 18.67
N VAL A 186 12.14 -11.11 17.79
CA VAL A 186 12.79 -10.78 16.52
C VAL A 186 13.46 -9.42 16.66
N ALA A 187 14.71 -9.30 16.21
CA ALA A 187 15.38 -8.01 16.15
C ALA A 187 16.31 -7.94 14.93
N SER A 188 16.56 -6.76 14.35
CA SER A 188 16.01 -5.47 14.77
C SER A 188 14.85 -4.98 13.94
N ASP A 189 14.48 -5.68 12.86
CA ASP A 189 13.50 -5.19 11.86
C ASP A 189 13.94 -3.81 11.37
N SER A 190 15.16 -3.73 10.88
CA SER A 190 15.73 -2.49 10.34
C SER A 190 16.66 -2.81 9.18
N ASP A 191 16.92 -1.78 8.37
CA ASP A 191 17.98 -1.79 7.36
C ASP A 191 19.35 -1.91 8.04
N ASP A 192 20.01 -3.06 7.88
CA ASP A 192 21.36 -3.33 8.42
C ASP A 192 22.16 -4.20 7.44
N GLU A 193 22.61 -3.59 6.34
CA GLU A 193 23.42 -4.28 5.32
C GLU A 193 24.74 -4.88 5.86
N HIS A 194 25.19 -4.43 7.03
CA HIS A 194 26.43 -4.87 7.66
C HIS A 194 26.23 -5.95 8.71
N TRP A 195 24.98 -6.37 8.98
CA TRP A 195 24.65 -7.34 10.03
C TRP A 195 25.27 -6.95 11.38
N SER A 196 25.26 -5.66 11.69
CA SER A 196 25.80 -5.06 12.91
C SER A 196 25.21 -5.71 14.16
N ILE A 197 23.91 -6.04 14.13
CA ILE A 197 23.25 -6.78 15.22
C ILE A 197 23.89 -8.14 15.51
N ALA A 198 24.39 -8.83 14.50
CA ALA A 198 25.08 -10.11 14.70
C ALA A 198 26.43 -9.93 15.42
N ALA A 199 27.15 -8.85 15.12
CA ALA A 199 28.39 -8.53 15.84
C ALA A 199 28.09 -8.21 17.32
N ASP A 200 27.01 -7.48 17.56
CA ASP A 200 26.57 -7.14 18.90
C ASP A 200 26.17 -8.38 19.71
N MET A 201 25.35 -9.27 19.15
CA MET A 201 25.00 -10.56 19.78
C MET A 201 26.23 -11.44 20.03
N ALA A 202 27.22 -11.44 19.14
CA ALA A 202 28.46 -12.20 19.35
C ALA A 202 29.27 -11.68 20.54
N SER A 203 29.14 -10.39 20.87
CA SER A 203 29.83 -9.75 22.00
C SER A 203 29.01 -9.70 23.29
N ASP A 204 27.68 -9.88 23.19
CA ASP A 204 26.73 -9.74 24.29
C ASP A 204 25.84 -10.98 24.42
N PRO A 205 26.23 -11.96 25.28
CA PRO A 205 25.47 -13.19 25.46
C PRO A 205 24.06 -12.99 26.01
N ALA A 206 23.80 -11.93 26.79
CA ALA A 206 22.48 -11.70 27.38
C ALA A 206 21.48 -11.24 26.30
N PHE A 207 21.89 -10.27 25.49
CA PHE A 207 21.13 -9.87 24.31
C PHE A 207 20.95 -11.02 23.31
N ALA A 208 22.01 -11.79 23.06
CA ALA A 208 21.93 -12.96 22.21
C ALA A 208 21.00 -14.04 22.77
N GLU A 209 20.87 -14.21 24.08
CA GLU A 209 19.90 -15.14 24.68
C GLU A 209 18.46 -14.62 24.53
N ALA A 210 18.25 -13.31 24.71
CA ALA A 210 16.94 -12.68 24.66
C ALA A 210 16.26 -12.76 23.29
N VAL A 211 17.04 -12.60 22.21
CA VAL A 211 16.51 -12.55 20.84
C VAL A 211 16.69 -13.89 20.13
N GLY A 212 15.62 -14.45 19.57
CA GLY A 212 15.64 -15.76 18.91
C GLY A 212 15.83 -15.74 17.40
N VAL A 213 15.56 -14.59 16.75
CA VAL A 213 15.63 -14.41 15.30
C VAL A 213 16.32 -13.08 15.00
N ILE A 214 17.27 -13.10 14.06
CA ILE A 214 17.79 -11.87 13.45
C ILE A 214 16.91 -11.57 12.23
N GLY A 215 16.06 -10.55 12.34
CA GLY A 215 15.20 -10.05 11.28
C GLY A 215 15.74 -8.74 10.72
N LEU A 216 16.04 -8.71 9.43
CA LEU A 216 16.54 -7.54 8.72
C LEU A 216 15.58 -7.13 7.63
N HIS A 217 15.60 -5.84 7.29
CA HIS A 217 14.84 -5.30 6.18
C HIS A 217 15.71 -5.28 4.93
N GLY A 218 15.09 -5.55 3.79
CA GLY A 218 15.68 -5.15 2.53
C GLY A 218 17.03 -5.77 2.17
N THR A 219 17.32 -6.97 2.67
CA THR A 219 18.69 -7.52 2.62
C THR A 219 19.21 -7.60 1.17
N CYS A 220 18.39 -8.00 0.20
CA CYS A 220 18.80 -8.16 -1.19
C CYS A 220 18.74 -6.88 -2.04
N TRP A 221 18.11 -5.79 -1.58
CA TRP A 221 17.98 -4.56 -2.37
C TRP A 221 19.21 -3.64 -2.23
N HIS A 222 19.83 -3.61 -1.04
CA HIS A 222 21.03 -2.78 -0.79
C HIS A 222 22.23 -3.17 -1.67
N SER A 223 22.25 -4.40 -2.18
CA SER A 223 23.33 -4.92 -3.02
C SER A 223 23.27 -4.48 -4.48
N THR A 224 22.09 -4.17 -5.08
CA THR A 224 21.95 -3.53 -6.41
C THR A 224 20.48 -3.21 -6.73
N PRO A 225 20.16 -2.16 -7.54
CA PRO A 225 18.83 -1.95 -8.12
C PRO A 225 18.40 -3.05 -9.14
N VAL A 226 19.16 -4.14 -9.27
CA VAL A 226 18.96 -5.25 -10.21
C VAL A 226 18.92 -6.63 -9.51
N TYR A 227 18.97 -6.67 -8.18
CA TYR A 227 18.82 -7.88 -7.34
C TYR A 227 19.73 -9.06 -7.74
N THR A 228 21.02 -8.80 -7.92
CA THR A 228 21.99 -9.82 -8.42
C THR A 228 22.75 -10.59 -7.35
N ALA A 229 22.64 -10.18 -6.08
CA ALA A 229 23.23 -10.83 -4.91
C ALA A 229 22.52 -10.35 -3.63
N CYS A 230 22.67 -11.07 -2.51
CA CYS A 230 22.27 -10.58 -1.18
C CYS A 230 23.48 -10.55 -0.21
N PRO A 231 23.71 -9.48 0.57
CA PRO A 231 24.78 -9.44 1.57
C PRO A 231 24.54 -10.45 2.69
N GLY A 232 25.48 -11.38 2.86
CA GLY A 232 25.49 -12.35 3.96
C GLY A 232 26.53 -12.02 5.03
N SER A 233 26.38 -12.60 6.22
CA SER A 233 27.34 -12.46 7.32
C SER A 233 27.74 -13.81 7.91
N SER A 234 29.05 -14.06 7.95
CA SER A 234 29.62 -15.25 8.60
C SER A 234 29.42 -15.24 10.11
N THR A 235 29.43 -14.05 10.74
CA THR A 235 29.10 -13.88 12.16
C THR A 235 27.65 -14.27 12.41
N ALA A 236 26.70 -13.72 11.63
CA ALA A 236 25.28 -14.04 11.74
C ALA A 236 25.02 -15.54 11.56
N THR A 237 25.64 -16.15 10.55
CA THR A 237 25.53 -17.59 10.32
C THR A 237 26.12 -18.40 11.48
N GLY A 238 27.25 -17.95 12.03
CA GLY A 238 27.98 -18.61 13.12
C GLY A 238 27.26 -18.57 14.47
N LEU A 239 26.36 -17.60 14.70
CA LEU A 239 25.53 -17.53 15.91
C LEU A 239 24.51 -18.68 16.00
N GLY A 240 24.21 -19.36 14.90
CA GLY A 240 23.21 -20.45 14.86
C GLY A 240 21.76 -19.98 15.05
N LYS A 241 21.53 -18.66 15.05
CA LYS A 241 20.19 -18.05 15.07
C LYS A 241 19.48 -18.25 13.73
N ARG A 242 18.15 -18.16 13.75
CA ARG A 242 17.36 -17.99 12.53
C ARG A 242 17.59 -16.59 11.96
N LEU A 243 17.67 -16.51 10.64
CA LEU A 243 17.97 -15.28 9.91
C LEU A 243 16.83 -15.05 8.93
N TRP A 244 16.14 -13.92 9.04
CA TRP A 244 14.96 -13.60 8.23
C TRP A 244 15.17 -12.29 7.48
N ALA A 245 14.65 -12.23 6.25
CA ALA A 245 14.17 -10.98 5.71
C ALA A 245 12.80 -10.75 6.35
N SER A 246 12.78 -10.00 7.46
CA SER A 246 11.56 -9.77 8.24
C SER A 246 10.67 -8.66 7.66
N GLU A 247 11.17 -8.01 6.62
CA GLU A 247 10.47 -7.16 5.67
C GLU A 247 11.24 -7.16 4.34
N ASP A 248 10.57 -7.49 3.25
CA ASP A 248 11.07 -7.26 1.89
C ASP A 248 10.06 -6.42 1.10
N ASP A 249 10.58 -5.40 0.43
CA ASP A 249 9.85 -4.28 -0.19
C ASP A 249 10.22 -4.17 -1.70
N ASN A 250 10.70 -5.27 -2.28
CA ASN A 250 11.33 -5.34 -3.60
C ASN A 250 10.51 -4.81 -4.82
N ASP A 251 9.26 -4.40 -4.62
CA ASP A 251 8.33 -3.89 -5.61
C ASP A 251 7.43 -2.70 -5.15
N SER A 252 7.80 -1.98 -4.09
CA SER A 252 6.96 -0.88 -3.57
C SER A 252 6.77 0.30 -4.54
N TYR A 253 7.64 0.43 -5.55
CA TYR A 253 7.48 1.38 -6.68
C TYR A 253 6.83 0.75 -7.93
N GLY A 254 5.98 -0.24 -7.73
CA GLY A 254 5.20 -0.94 -8.76
C GLY A 254 5.61 -2.40 -8.89
N ALA A 255 4.61 -3.29 -9.03
CA ALA A 255 4.79 -4.73 -9.04
C ALA A 255 5.93 -5.21 -9.98
N ASP A 256 7.08 -5.59 -9.39
CA ASP A 256 8.14 -6.37 -10.01
C ASP A 256 8.14 -7.80 -9.42
N PRO A 257 7.18 -8.65 -9.84
CA PRO A 257 7.08 -10.02 -9.36
C PRO A 257 8.30 -10.87 -9.76
N ALA A 258 9.12 -10.42 -10.70
CA ALA A 258 10.38 -11.08 -11.01
C ALA A 258 11.44 -10.82 -9.93
N ALA A 259 11.46 -9.62 -9.32
CA ALA A 259 12.31 -9.31 -8.17
C ALA A 259 12.00 -10.22 -6.99
N LEU A 260 10.72 -10.35 -6.62
CA LEU A 260 10.30 -11.25 -5.56
C LEU A 260 10.75 -12.70 -5.80
N ALA A 261 10.62 -13.19 -7.03
CA ALA A 261 11.07 -14.55 -7.35
C ALA A 261 12.58 -14.74 -7.21
N ARG A 262 13.38 -13.72 -7.58
CA ARG A 262 14.84 -13.72 -7.40
C ARG A 262 15.20 -13.68 -5.91
N ASN A 263 14.61 -12.77 -5.15
CA ASN A 263 14.93 -12.54 -3.74
C ASN A 263 14.71 -13.80 -2.90
N VAL A 264 13.54 -14.41 -2.98
CA VAL A 264 13.19 -15.63 -2.21
C VAL A 264 14.23 -16.76 -2.38
N ASN A 265 14.83 -16.91 -3.56
CA ASN A 265 15.91 -17.88 -3.77
C ASN A 265 17.26 -17.36 -3.25
N ARG A 266 17.61 -16.11 -3.58
CA ARG A 266 18.92 -15.50 -3.31
C ARG A 266 19.19 -15.30 -1.82
N GLU A 267 18.16 -14.97 -1.06
CA GLU A 267 18.23 -14.86 0.40
C GLU A 267 18.82 -16.11 1.05
N TYR A 268 18.36 -17.29 0.67
CA TYR A 268 18.93 -18.53 1.17
C TYR A 268 20.34 -18.77 0.63
N LEU A 269 20.54 -18.57 -0.69
CA LEU A 269 21.78 -18.90 -1.39
C LEU A 269 22.97 -18.07 -0.92
N ASP A 270 22.76 -16.77 -0.72
CA ASP A 270 23.83 -15.81 -0.41
C ASP A 270 23.92 -15.52 1.09
N ALA A 271 22.78 -15.40 1.78
CA ALA A 271 22.72 -14.93 3.16
C ALA A 271 22.26 -15.99 4.18
N ARG A 272 21.84 -17.18 3.72
CA ARG A 272 21.28 -18.26 4.57
C ARG A 272 20.04 -17.82 5.35
N ILE A 273 19.29 -16.87 4.78
CA ILE A 273 17.99 -16.43 5.26
C ILE A 273 16.95 -17.52 4.98
N THR A 274 16.07 -17.76 5.95
CA THR A 274 15.13 -18.90 5.97
C THR A 274 13.66 -18.50 5.96
N SER A 275 13.38 -17.20 5.94
CA SER A 275 12.06 -16.60 5.79
C SER A 275 12.16 -15.29 5.05
N ASP A 276 11.19 -15.05 4.16
CA ASP A 276 10.89 -13.75 3.53
C ASP A 276 9.48 -13.33 3.97
N ILE A 277 9.32 -12.06 4.34
CA ILE A 277 8.05 -11.47 4.73
C ILE A 277 7.83 -10.21 3.89
N LYS A 278 7.02 -10.33 2.84
CA LYS A 278 6.76 -9.23 1.91
C LYS A 278 5.86 -8.14 2.51
N TRP A 279 6.27 -6.88 2.40
CA TRP A 279 5.36 -5.74 2.54
C TRP A 279 4.75 -5.40 1.16
N ALA A 280 3.43 -5.33 0.97
CA ALA A 280 2.33 -5.64 1.88
C ALA A 280 1.51 -6.88 1.43
N VAL A 281 0.65 -7.37 2.34
CA VAL A 281 -0.21 -8.53 2.10
C VAL A 281 -1.25 -8.27 1.01
N VAL A 282 -1.80 -7.06 0.96
CA VAL A 282 -2.80 -6.63 -0.03
C VAL A 282 -2.73 -5.12 -0.16
N SER A 283 -2.80 -4.60 -1.39
CA SER A 283 -2.97 -3.18 -1.65
C SER A 283 -4.43 -2.80 -1.49
N SER A 284 -4.81 -2.36 -0.29
CA SER A 284 -6.19 -2.05 0.09
C SER A 284 -6.31 -0.68 0.76
N TRP A 285 -5.72 0.34 0.14
CA TRP A 285 -5.79 1.74 0.54
C TRP A 285 -6.02 2.65 -0.70
N PRO A 286 -6.47 3.90 -0.51
CA PRO A 286 -6.65 4.87 -1.61
C PRO A 286 -5.40 5.06 -2.49
N SER A 287 -5.60 5.24 -3.80
CA SER A 287 -4.50 5.33 -4.76
C SER A 287 -3.75 6.67 -4.76
N GLU A 288 -4.26 7.69 -4.06
CA GLU A 288 -3.60 8.99 -3.89
C GLU A 288 -2.54 8.99 -2.79
N LEU A 289 -2.48 7.92 -1.99
CA LEU A 289 -1.50 7.72 -0.94
C LEU A 289 -0.21 7.09 -1.51
N PRO A 290 0.89 7.09 -0.75
CA PRO A 290 2.14 6.49 -1.17
C PRO A 290 1.99 5.00 -1.52
N TYR A 291 2.94 4.49 -2.30
CA TYR A 291 3.09 3.04 -2.59
C TYR A 291 1.84 2.31 -3.11
N ALA A 292 0.81 3.02 -3.58
CA ALA A 292 -0.44 2.42 -4.02
C ALA A 292 -0.21 1.32 -5.06
N GLY A 293 -0.60 0.10 -4.71
CA GLY A 293 -0.38 -1.09 -5.54
C GLY A 293 0.70 -2.05 -5.03
N ALA A 294 1.46 -1.68 -3.98
CA ALA A 294 2.55 -2.46 -3.37
C ALA A 294 2.11 -3.68 -2.54
N GLY A 295 1.06 -4.40 -2.97
CA GLY A 295 0.60 -5.62 -2.29
C GLY A 295 0.84 -6.87 -3.12
N LEU A 296 0.77 -8.06 -2.50
CA LEU A 296 0.71 -9.33 -3.26
C LEU A 296 -0.42 -9.32 -4.31
N MET A 297 -1.51 -8.61 -4.00
CA MET A 297 -2.64 -8.37 -4.87
C MET A 297 -3.30 -7.03 -4.51
N ALA A 298 -4.18 -6.49 -5.38
CA ALA A 298 -4.90 -5.24 -5.11
C ALA A 298 -6.37 -5.48 -4.78
N ALA A 299 -6.90 -4.73 -3.83
CA ALA A 299 -8.29 -4.72 -3.38
C ALA A 299 -8.64 -3.34 -2.77
N ASP A 300 -8.60 -2.28 -3.57
CA ASP A 300 -8.77 -0.88 -3.20
C ASP A 300 -10.17 -0.30 -3.53
N GLN A 301 -11.09 -1.11 -4.05
CA GLN A 301 -12.44 -0.69 -4.49
C GLN A 301 -13.58 -1.48 -3.84
N PRO A 302 -13.81 -1.35 -2.53
CA PRO A 302 -14.86 -2.09 -1.83
C PRO A 302 -16.27 -1.78 -2.35
N TRP A 303 -16.52 -0.62 -2.95
CA TRP A 303 -17.83 -0.27 -3.52
C TRP A 303 -18.15 -1.03 -4.81
N SER A 304 -17.15 -1.40 -5.62
CA SER A 304 -17.35 -2.21 -6.83
C SER A 304 -17.14 -3.70 -6.54
N GLY A 305 -16.41 -4.02 -5.47
CA GLY A 305 -15.93 -5.36 -5.16
C GLY A 305 -14.80 -5.82 -6.10
N ASN A 306 -14.30 -4.96 -6.98
CA ASN A 306 -13.19 -5.29 -7.88
C ASN A 306 -11.92 -5.58 -7.08
N TYR A 307 -11.15 -6.57 -7.50
CA TYR A 307 -9.83 -6.87 -6.97
C TYR A 307 -8.96 -7.40 -8.11
N ALA A 308 -7.63 -7.34 -7.98
CA ALA A 308 -6.70 -7.80 -9.00
C ALA A 308 -5.70 -8.78 -8.40
N VAL A 309 -5.75 -10.04 -8.85
CA VAL A 309 -4.79 -11.09 -8.45
C VAL A 309 -3.51 -10.92 -9.28
N GLY A 310 -2.45 -10.45 -8.61
CA GLY A 310 -1.14 -10.23 -9.21
C GLY A 310 -0.33 -11.51 -9.42
N ARG A 311 0.84 -11.39 -10.04
CA ARG A 311 1.79 -12.51 -10.20
C ARG A 311 2.51 -12.83 -8.88
N ASP A 312 2.63 -11.88 -7.96
CA ASP A 312 3.25 -12.09 -6.64
C ASP A 312 2.55 -13.19 -5.83
N ILE A 313 1.22 -13.28 -5.91
CA ILE A 313 0.44 -14.41 -5.36
C ILE A 313 1.02 -15.76 -5.83
N TRP A 314 1.38 -15.86 -7.11
CA TRP A 314 1.87 -17.09 -7.70
C TRP A 314 3.36 -17.33 -7.47
N VAL A 315 4.16 -16.27 -7.33
CA VAL A 315 5.55 -16.35 -6.88
C VAL A 315 5.62 -16.94 -5.46
N MET A 316 4.81 -16.43 -4.52
CA MET A 316 4.71 -16.99 -3.18
C MET A 316 4.28 -18.47 -3.23
N ALA A 317 3.27 -18.78 -4.05
CA ALA A 317 2.74 -20.14 -4.19
C ALA A 317 3.78 -21.17 -4.67
N HIS A 318 4.79 -20.75 -5.47
CA HIS A 318 5.88 -21.61 -5.92
C HIS A 318 6.74 -22.18 -4.78
N THR A 319 6.71 -21.56 -3.60
CA THR A 319 7.37 -22.05 -2.39
C THR A 319 6.35 -22.53 -1.36
N THR A 320 5.37 -21.71 -0.98
CA THR A 320 4.46 -21.97 0.15
C THR A 320 3.55 -23.18 -0.04
N GLN A 321 3.20 -23.52 -1.29
CA GLN A 321 2.40 -24.71 -1.58
C GLN A 321 3.25 -26.00 -1.67
N PHE A 322 4.57 -25.87 -1.74
CA PHE A 322 5.49 -26.98 -2.03
C PHE A 322 6.52 -27.24 -0.92
N ALA A 323 6.62 -26.36 0.08
CA ALA A 323 7.40 -26.51 1.29
C ALA A 323 6.60 -26.00 2.49
N LYS A 324 6.88 -26.52 3.69
CA LYS A 324 6.23 -26.10 4.94
C LYS A 324 7.31 -25.70 5.96
N PRO A 325 7.03 -24.79 6.89
CA PRO A 325 7.95 -24.50 7.98
C PRO A 325 8.44 -25.79 8.65
N GLY A 326 9.75 -25.89 8.88
CA GLY A 326 10.45 -27.08 9.36
C GLY A 326 10.99 -28.02 8.28
N TRP A 327 10.69 -27.78 6.99
CA TRP A 327 11.40 -28.46 5.89
C TRP A 327 12.87 -28.05 5.89
N GLN A 328 13.74 -28.93 5.40
CA GLN A 328 15.18 -28.67 5.40
C GLN A 328 15.63 -28.23 4.00
N TYR A 329 16.30 -27.09 3.90
CA TYR A 329 17.06 -26.76 2.69
C TYR A 329 18.22 -27.73 2.49
N LEU A 330 18.66 -27.87 1.24
CA LEU A 330 19.79 -28.70 0.86
C LEU A 330 20.88 -27.82 0.22
N ASP A 331 21.91 -27.49 0.99
CA ASP A 331 22.99 -26.57 0.60
C ASP A 331 23.68 -26.99 -0.70
N ALA A 332 24.05 -28.27 -0.82
CA ALA A 332 24.73 -28.80 -2.00
C ALA A 332 23.79 -29.05 -3.19
N SER A 333 22.48 -28.90 -3.00
CA SER A 333 21.44 -29.08 -4.02
C SER A 333 20.69 -27.79 -4.34
N SER A 334 21.27 -26.66 -3.96
CA SER A 334 20.81 -25.30 -4.24
C SER A 334 21.97 -24.54 -4.90
N GLY A 335 21.68 -23.65 -5.85
CA GLY A 335 22.72 -22.91 -6.54
C GLY A 335 22.22 -22.06 -7.70
N TYR A 336 23.12 -21.77 -8.63
CA TYR A 336 22.89 -20.86 -9.75
C TYR A 336 22.78 -21.57 -11.09
N LEU A 337 21.92 -21.04 -11.96
CA LEU A 337 21.79 -21.48 -13.33
C LEU A 337 22.92 -20.90 -14.19
N ALA A 338 23.37 -21.66 -15.18
CA ALA A 338 24.46 -21.22 -16.08
C ALA A 338 24.01 -20.11 -17.07
N GLY A 339 24.97 -19.34 -17.57
CA GLY A 339 24.69 -18.22 -18.48
C GLY A 339 24.49 -16.90 -17.74
N ALA A 340 24.34 -15.79 -18.46
CA ALA A 340 24.17 -14.47 -17.86
C ALA A 340 22.71 -13.99 -17.98
N GLY A 341 22.27 -13.26 -16.95
CA GLY A 341 20.98 -12.60 -16.89
C GLY A 341 20.94 -11.28 -17.66
N ALA A 342 19.77 -10.89 -18.13
CA ALA A 342 19.53 -9.63 -18.82
C ALA A 342 19.72 -8.40 -17.90
N ASN A 343 19.55 -8.58 -16.59
CA ASN A 343 19.77 -7.59 -15.53
C ASN A 343 21.27 -7.38 -15.18
N GLY A 344 22.19 -8.06 -15.87
CA GLY A 344 23.63 -7.98 -15.58
C GLY A 344 24.13 -9.01 -14.57
N ASP A 345 23.25 -9.89 -14.07
CA ASP A 345 23.63 -11.02 -13.23
C ASP A 345 24.55 -11.99 -14.01
N PRO A 346 25.66 -12.46 -13.41
CA PRO A 346 26.52 -13.47 -14.03
C PRO A 346 25.85 -14.84 -14.18
N HIS A 347 24.64 -15.02 -13.65
CA HIS A 347 23.85 -16.24 -13.66
C HIS A 347 22.56 -16.06 -14.45
N GLY A 348 22.10 -17.13 -15.08
CA GLY A 348 20.85 -17.15 -15.85
C GLY A 348 19.62 -17.41 -14.97
N GLY A 349 19.70 -17.10 -13.67
CA GLY A 349 18.74 -17.44 -12.64
C GLY A 349 19.31 -18.35 -11.54
N SER A 350 18.44 -18.87 -10.68
CA SER A 350 18.82 -19.60 -9.46
C SER A 350 17.84 -20.73 -9.13
N TYR A 351 18.26 -21.64 -8.23
CA TYR A 351 17.41 -22.69 -7.70
C TYR A 351 17.72 -23.03 -6.25
N VAL A 352 16.68 -23.31 -5.47
CA VAL A 352 16.79 -23.81 -4.09
C VAL A 352 16.01 -25.11 -3.94
N THR A 353 16.58 -26.08 -3.23
CA THR A 353 15.91 -27.36 -2.97
C THR A 353 15.65 -27.56 -1.48
N LEU A 354 14.41 -27.94 -1.16
CA LEU A 354 13.97 -28.28 0.19
C LEU A 354 13.49 -29.74 0.25
N LYS A 355 13.62 -30.37 1.42
CA LYS A 355 13.11 -31.72 1.67
C LYS A 355 12.31 -31.86 2.96
N SER A 356 11.48 -32.90 2.98
CA SER A 356 10.89 -33.46 4.20
C SER A 356 10.77 -34.97 4.06
N GLY A 357 11.46 -35.72 4.93
CA GLY A 357 11.54 -37.17 4.80
C GLY A 357 12.18 -37.57 3.47
N ARG A 358 11.41 -38.20 2.59
CA ARG A 358 11.85 -38.59 1.24
C ARG A 358 11.36 -37.63 0.15
N ASP A 359 10.43 -36.73 0.47
CA ASP A 359 9.90 -35.78 -0.51
C ASP A 359 10.82 -34.57 -0.64
N TYR A 360 10.84 -34.00 -1.84
CA TYR A 360 11.60 -32.78 -2.13
C TYR A 360 10.84 -31.85 -3.08
N SER A 361 11.20 -30.57 -3.02
CA SER A 361 10.73 -29.53 -3.91
C SER A 361 11.91 -28.62 -4.27
N THR A 362 12.12 -28.41 -5.57
CA THR A 362 13.11 -27.45 -6.08
C THR A 362 12.37 -26.29 -6.72
N VAL A 363 12.57 -25.09 -6.20
CA VAL A 363 12.08 -23.84 -6.79
C VAL A 363 13.18 -23.29 -7.68
N ILE A 364 12.86 -22.97 -8.93
CA ILE A 364 13.80 -22.49 -9.94
C ILE A 364 13.25 -21.18 -10.49
N GLU A 365 14.03 -20.12 -10.48
CA GLU A 365 13.69 -18.88 -11.18
C GLU A 365 14.70 -18.67 -12.32
N SER A 366 14.18 -18.27 -13.47
CA SER A 366 14.94 -17.94 -14.68
C SER A 366 14.42 -16.63 -15.27
N THR A 367 14.06 -15.70 -14.40
CA THR A 367 13.33 -14.48 -14.73
C THR A 367 14.09 -13.58 -15.70
N ASP A 368 15.40 -13.43 -15.48
CA ASP A 368 16.30 -12.66 -16.35
C ASP A 368 17.10 -13.52 -17.34
N ALA A 369 16.86 -14.84 -17.41
CA ALA A 369 17.63 -15.69 -18.30
C ALA A 369 17.52 -15.23 -19.75
N THR A 370 18.63 -15.15 -20.46
CA THR A 370 18.65 -14.68 -21.86
C THR A 370 18.36 -15.78 -22.89
N ALA A 371 18.40 -17.05 -22.47
CA ALA A 371 18.15 -18.22 -23.30
C ALA A 371 17.59 -19.39 -22.49
N ALA A 372 16.95 -20.34 -23.17
CA ALA A 372 16.52 -21.58 -22.55
C ALA A 372 17.72 -22.40 -22.07
N GLN A 373 17.53 -23.10 -20.94
CA GLN A 373 18.59 -23.89 -20.31
C GLN A 373 18.07 -25.28 -19.94
N THR A 374 18.90 -26.30 -20.09
CA THR A 374 18.54 -27.67 -19.72
C THR A 374 19.21 -28.06 -18.40
N VAL A 375 18.41 -28.45 -17.42
CA VAL A 375 18.86 -28.93 -16.11
C VAL A 375 18.71 -30.44 -16.07
N ASN A 376 19.84 -31.15 -16.04
CA ASN A 376 19.89 -32.60 -15.89
C ASN A 376 20.01 -32.94 -14.40
N VAL A 377 18.98 -33.55 -13.85
CA VAL A 377 18.89 -33.83 -12.41
C VAL A 377 19.22 -35.28 -12.12
N LYS A 378 20.00 -35.52 -11.05
CA LYS A 378 20.20 -36.82 -10.43
C LYS A 378 19.75 -36.76 -8.97
N VAL A 379 18.80 -37.61 -8.60
CA VAL A 379 18.28 -37.75 -7.23
C VAL A 379 19.09 -38.80 -6.48
N ALA A 380 19.53 -38.45 -5.27
CA ALA A 380 20.35 -39.26 -4.39
C ALA A 380 19.95 -39.07 -2.90
N GLY A 381 20.73 -39.64 -1.98
CA GLY A 381 20.55 -39.41 -0.54
C GLY A 381 19.23 -39.93 0.06
N GLY A 382 18.64 -40.97 -0.54
CA GLY A 382 17.43 -41.63 -0.03
C GLY A 382 16.10 -40.94 -0.36
N LEU A 383 16.14 -39.85 -1.13
CA LEU A 383 14.94 -39.16 -1.61
C LEU A 383 14.10 -40.02 -2.55
N SER A 384 12.87 -39.59 -2.79
CA SER A 384 11.95 -40.25 -3.71
C SER A 384 12.46 -40.17 -5.15
N THR A 385 12.48 -41.31 -5.83
CA THR A 385 12.72 -41.40 -7.28
C THR A 385 11.44 -41.72 -8.05
N GLY A 386 10.28 -41.46 -7.42
CA GLY A 386 8.97 -41.60 -8.02
C GLY A 386 8.64 -40.46 -9.00
N PRO A 387 7.36 -40.34 -9.41
CA PRO A 387 6.92 -39.22 -10.26
C PRO A 387 7.30 -37.86 -9.67
N VAL A 388 7.64 -36.93 -10.55
CA VAL A 388 8.01 -35.55 -10.25
C VAL A 388 7.09 -34.63 -11.05
N HIS A 389 6.47 -33.66 -10.38
CA HIS A 389 5.49 -32.73 -10.94
C HIS A 389 6.15 -31.37 -11.21
N VAL A 390 5.84 -30.75 -12.35
CA VAL A 390 6.43 -29.46 -12.75
C VAL A 390 5.33 -28.40 -12.88
N TRP A 391 5.44 -27.36 -12.05
CA TRP A 391 4.58 -26.18 -12.10
C TRP A 391 5.37 -24.98 -12.63
N ALA A 392 4.72 -24.09 -13.37
CA ALA A 392 5.38 -22.94 -13.98
C ALA A 392 4.52 -21.68 -14.02
N THR A 393 5.16 -20.52 -13.87
CA THR A 393 4.57 -19.19 -14.11
C THR A 393 5.38 -18.48 -15.18
N ASP A 394 4.72 -18.03 -16.24
CA ASP A 394 5.28 -17.14 -17.27
C ASP A 394 5.21 -15.68 -16.78
N MET A 395 6.34 -15.14 -16.32
CA MET A 395 6.42 -13.81 -15.70
C MET A 395 6.22 -12.68 -16.72
N ASN A 396 6.48 -12.95 -17.99
CA ASN A 396 6.30 -11.99 -19.08
C ASN A 396 4.86 -11.94 -19.60
N SER A 397 3.99 -12.86 -19.17
CA SER A 397 2.60 -12.90 -19.62
C SER A 397 1.69 -12.07 -18.73
N THR A 398 0.79 -11.31 -19.36
CA THR A 398 -0.37 -10.68 -18.70
C THR A 398 -1.62 -11.56 -18.70
N ASP A 399 -1.57 -12.74 -19.31
CA ASP A 399 -2.68 -13.70 -19.34
C ASP A 399 -2.65 -14.60 -18.09
N PRO A 400 -3.65 -14.52 -17.20
CA PRO A 400 -3.71 -15.36 -16.01
C PRO A 400 -3.70 -16.86 -16.29
N SER A 401 -4.06 -17.32 -17.49
CA SER A 401 -4.01 -18.73 -17.88
C SER A 401 -2.56 -19.29 -17.90
N ARG A 402 -1.56 -18.41 -17.94
CA ARG A 402 -0.12 -18.71 -18.06
C ARG A 402 0.62 -18.68 -16.72
N TRP A 403 -0.07 -18.37 -15.63
CA TRP A 403 0.51 -18.31 -14.28
C TRP A 403 0.18 -19.58 -13.49
N PHE A 404 1.13 -20.08 -12.69
CA PHE A 404 0.96 -21.24 -11.79
C PHE A 404 0.28 -22.45 -12.43
N VAL A 405 0.81 -22.90 -13.57
CA VAL A 405 0.26 -23.99 -14.38
C VAL A 405 1.02 -25.28 -14.10
N HIS A 406 0.30 -26.37 -13.83
CA HIS A 406 0.90 -27.70 -13.88
C HIS A 406 1.20 -28.08 -15.34
N THR A 407 2.48 -28.11 -15.69
CA THR A 407 2.92 -28.21 -17.09
C THR A 407 3.14 -29.65 -17.54
N GLN A 408 3.78 -30.48 -16.71
CA GLN A 408 4.16 -31.84 -17.05
C GLN A 408 4.56 -32.67 -15.83
N ASP A 409 4.42 -33.99 -15.96
CA ASP A 409 4.97 -34.98 -15.05
C ASP A 409 6.24 -35.60 -15.66
N LEU A 410 7.27 -35.75 -14.84
CA LEU A 410 8.52 -36.42 -15.18
C LEU A 410 8.63 -37.72 -14.38
N THR A 411 9.10 -38.78 -15.03
CA THR A 411 9.42 -40.05 -14.35
C THR A 411 10.93 -40.27 -14.37
N PRO A 412 11.61 -40.12 -13.22
CA PRO A 412 13.04 -40.36 -13.12
C PRO A 412 13.42 -41.78 -13.55
N LYS A 413 14.39 -41.90 -14.46
CA LYS A 413 14.98 -43.18 -14.89
C LYS A 413 16.33 -43.36 -14.22
N GLY A 414 16.45 -44.41 -13.39
CA GLY A 414 17.66 -44.61 -12.58
C GLY A 414 17.95 -43.45 -11.61
N GLY A 415 16.90 -42.77 -11.15
CA GLY A 415 17.02 -41.57 -10.32
C GLY A 415 17.33 -40.29 -11.08
N SER A 416 17.32 -40.29 -12.42
CA SER A 416 17.65 -39.12 -13.23
C SER A 416 16.51 -38.67 -14.14
N TYR A 417 16.39 -37.35 -14.32
CA TYR A 417 15.47 -36.71 -15.26
C TYR A 417 16.09 -35.43 -15.82
N SER A 418 15.44 -34.81 -16.80
CA SER A 418 15.88 -33.55 -17.40
C SER A 418 14.70 -32.60 -17.55
N LEU A 419 14.94 -31.30 -17.36
CA LEU A 419 13.96 -30.24 -17.52
C LEU A 419 14.60 -29.08 -18.30
N THR A 420 13.93 -28.59 -19.33
CA THR A 420 14.33 -27.33 -19.99
C THR A 420 13.54 -26.18 -19.38
N VAL A 421 14.23 -25.24 -18.75
CA VAL A 421 13.66 -24.00 -18.19
C VAL A 421 13.77 -22.87 -19.22
N GLN A 422 12.71 -22.09 -19.36
CA GLN A 422 12.60 -20.99 -20.31
C GLN A 422 12.92 -19.63 -19.67
N PRO A 423 13.45 -18.65 -20.44
CA PRO A 423 13.53 -17.24 -20.04
C PRO A 423 12.23 -16.64 -19.54
N GLY A 424 12.28 -15.91 -18.41
CA GLY A 424 11.13 -15.19 -17.87
C GLY A 424 10.15 -16.07 -17.11
N TYR A 425 10.63 -17.11 -16.43
CA TYR A 425 9.76 -18.05 -15.72
C TYR A 425 10.18 -18.29 -14.28
N VAL A 426 9.22 -18.72 -13.48
CA VAL A 426 9.42 -19.43 -12.22
C VAL A 426 8.88 -20.85 -12.37
N TYR A 427 9.62 -21.83 -11.87
CA TYR A 427 9.23 -23.24 -11.86
C TYR A 427 9.28 -23.80 -10.43
N THR A 428 8.40 -24.75 -10.14
CA THR A 428 8.57 -25.66 -9.01
C THR A 428 8.55 -27.10 -9.49
N VAL A 429 9.57 -27.86 -9.10
CA VAL A 429 9.76 -29.27 -9.44
C VAL A 429 9.67 -30.07 -8.15
N THR A 430 8.62 -30.88 -7.97
CA THR A 430 8.31 -31.48 -6.66
C THR A 430 7.90 -32.95 -6.75
N THR A 431 8.09 -33.72 -5.68
CA THR A 431 7.48 -35.04 -5.51
C THR A 431 6.16 -35.00 -4.75
N THR A 432 5.78 -33.83 -4.24
CA THR A 432 4.54 -33.64 -3.48
C THR A 432 3.33 -33.49 -4.40
N THR A 433 2.14 -33.65 -3.83
CA THR A 433 0.85 -33.44 -4.51
C THR A 433 -0.09 -32.64 -3.62
N GLY A 434 -1.19 -32.12 -4.20
CA GLY A 434 -2.23 -31.38 -3.48
C GLY A 434 -2.21 -29.87 -3.68
N GLN A 435 -1.31 -29.36 -4.53
CA GLN A 435 -1.26 -27.96 -4.93
C GLN A 435 -2.41 -27.59 -5.87
N GLY A 436 -2.78 -26.31 -5.87
CA GLY A 436 -3.94 -25.84 -6.59
C GLY A 436 -3.89 -24.36 -6.92
N LYS A 437 -4.74 -23.99 -7.87
CA LYS A 437 -4.84 -22.62 -8.41
C LYS A 437 -6.27 -22.12 -8.26
N GLY A 438 -6.44 -21.08 -7.45
CA GLY A 438 -7.71 -20.38 -7.27
C GLY A 438 -8.21 -19.75 -8.58
N THR A 439 -9.53 -19.79 -8.78
CA THR A 439 -10.16 -19.38 -10.05
C THR A 439 -11.25 -18.31 -9.86
N ALA A 440 -11.37 -17.70 -8.69
CA ALA A 440 -12.36 -16.66 -8.46
C ALA A 440 -12.03 -15.40 -9.27
N VAL A 441 -13.03 -14.86 -9.96
CA VAL A 441 -12.87 -13.71 -10.87
C VAL A 441 -13.56 -12.50 -10.25
N ALA A 442 -12.83 -11.38 -10.22
CA ALA A 442 -13.35 -10.12 -9.73
C ALA A 442 -14.45 -9.53 -10.64
N PRO A 443 -15.42 -8.80 -10.09
CA PRO A 443 -16.31 -7.96 -10.89
C PRO A 443 -15.52 -6.82 -11.56
N PRO A 444 -16.03 -6.18 -12.62
CA PRO A 444 -15.40 -5.00 -13.22
C PRO A 444 -15.23 -3.86 -12.22
N SER A 445 -14.13 -3.10 -12.34
CA SER A 445 -13.96 -1.83 -11.61
C SER A 445 -15.02 -0.81 -12.04
N THR A 446 -15.53 -0.06 -11.07
CA THR A 446 -16.47 1.05 -11.28
C THR A 446 -16.23 2.14 -10.25
N ALA A 447 -16.37 3.40 -10.67
CA ALA A 447 -16.30 4.53 -9.76
C ALA A 447 -17.34 4.41 -8.64
N MET A 448 -17.00 4.86 -7.43
CA MET A 448 -17.92 4.92 -6.31
C MET A 448 -19.14 5.77 -6.68
N PRO A 449 -20.37 5.26 -6.53
CA PRO A 449 -21.56 5.94 -7.01
C PRO A 449 -21.86 7.19 -6.18
N LEU A 450 -22.23 8.27 -6.88
CA LEU A 450 -22.80 9.47 -6.29
C LEU A 450 -24.32 9.55 -6.60
N PRO A 451 -25.16 10.05 -5.67
CA PRO A 451 -24.79 10.66 -4.39
C PRO A 451 -24.41 9.63 -3.31
N TYR A 452 -23.48 10.03 -2.44
CA TYR A 452 -23.08 9.31 -1.24
C TYR A 452 -23.51 10.07 0.02
N ARG A 453 -23.88 9.31 1.07
CA ARG A 453 -24.13 9.80 2.43
C ARG A 453 -23.48 8.84 3.41
N ALA A 454 -22.68 9.37 4.33
CA ALA A 454 -22.19 8.60 5.47
C ALA A 454 -23.36 8.37 6.45
N ASP A 455 -23.94 7.17 6.43
CA ASP A 455 -24.93 6.76 7.42
C ASP A 455 -24.24 6.06 8.60
N LEU A 456 -24.13 6.79 9.70
CA LEU A 456 -23.46 6.33 10.93
C LEU A 456 -24.45 5.77 11.97
N SER A 457 -25.75 5.81 11.70
CA SER A 457 -26.79 5.51 12.70
C SER A 457 -26.80 4.06 13.21
N GLY A 458 -26.26 3.13 12.42
CA GLY A 458 -26.15 1.71 12.77
C GLY A 458 -24.85 1.30 13.47
N TYR A 459 -23.91 2.23 13.67
CA TYR A 459 -22.60 1.92 14.26
C TYR A 459 -22.62 1.96 15.78
N THR A 460 -21.81 1.12 16.41
CA THR A 460 -21.48 1.24 17.83
C THR A 460 -20.47 2.35 18.07
N THR A 461 -20.33 2.82 19.31
CA THR A 461 -19.25 3.76 19.66
C THR A 461 -17.87 3.10 19.48
N GLY A 462 -16.90 3.84 18.96
CA GLY A 462 -15.52 3.38 18.75
C GLY A 462 -15.30 2.58 17.47
N ALA A 463 -16.29 2.50 16.59
CA ALA A 463 -16.15 1.74 15.34
C ALA A 463 -15.53 2.58 14.22
N THR A 464 -14.76 1.94 13.36
CA THR A 464 -14.27 2.53 12.12
C THR A 464 -15.41 2.60 11.10
N ALA A 465 -15.69 3.79 10.57
CA ALA A 465 -16.77 3.98 9.61
C ALA A 465 -16.38 3.49 8.19
N ARG A 466 -17.29 2.80 7.51
CA ARG A 466 -17.08 2.29 6.15
C ARG A 466 -16.61 3.38 5.18
N TYR A 467 -15.56 3.05 4.41
CA TYR A 467 -14.90 3.89 3.39
C TYR A 467 -14.09 5.10 3.90
N PHE A 468 -14.03 5.32 5.22
CA PHE A 468 -13.14 6.33 5.78
C PHE A 468 -11.73 5.76 5.95
N HIS A 469 -10.73 6.47 5.46
CA HIS A 469 -9.33 6.09 5.57
C HIS A 469 -8.57 7.17 6.31
N ASP A 470 -8.17 6.89 7.54
CA ASP A 470 -7.43 7.87 8.34
C ASP A 470 -6.02 8.02 7.75
N TRP A 471 -5.57 9.25 7.54
CA TRP A 471 -4.18 9.57 7.22
C TRP A 471 -3.41 9.93 8.49
N ALA A 472 -4.07 10.57 9.44
CA ALA A 472 -3.49 10.90 10.74
C ALA A 472 -4.57 11.05 11.81
N GLY A 473 -4.23 10.76 13.07
CA GLY A 473 -5.19 10.69 14.16
C GLY A 473 -6.04 9.42 14.09
N ALA A 474 -7.22 9.43 14.70
CA ALA A 474 -8.17 8.33 14.61
C ALA A 474 -9.58 8.90 14.57
N PHE A 475 -10.37 8.49 13.58
CA PHE A 475 -11.74 8.93 13.36
C PHE A 475 -12.70 7.77 13.59
N GLU A 476 -13.39 7.81 14.73
CA GLU A 476 -14.26 6.74 15.19
C GLU A 476 -15.69 7.23 15.37
N THR A 477 -16.65 6.33 15.25
CA THR A 477 -18.04 6.66 15.51
C THR A 477 -18.26 6.96 16.99
N ALA A 478 -18.93 8.06 17.31
CA ALA A 478 -19.26 8.46 18.67
C ALA A 478 -20.69 9.02 18.74
N PRO A 479 -21.35 8.97 19.91
CA PRO A 479 -22.60 9.70 20.11
C PRO A 479 -22.37 11.18 19.84
N CYS A 480 -23.21 11.79 19.02
CA CYS A 480 -23.05 13.20 18.70
C CYS A 480 -23.24 14.10 19.93
N PRO A 481 -22.45 15.18 20.06
CA PRO A 481 -22.72 16.25 21.00
C PRO A 481 -24.11 16.87 20.83
N SER A 482 -24.57 17.60 21.86
CA SER A 482 -25.85 18.31 21.80
C SER A 482 -25.92 19.26 20.60
N GLY A 483 -27.09 19.33 19.95
CA GLY A 483 -27.31 20.18 18.78
C GLY A 483 -27.20 19.46 17.44
N ALA A 484 -26.65 18.24 17.40
CA ALA A 484 -26.65 17.41 16.21
C ALA A 484 -28.06 16.95 15.79
N THR A 485 -28.24 16.72 14.50
CA THR A 485 -29.49 16.19 13.91
C THR A 485 -29.47 14.67 13.70
N THR A 486 -28.33 14.03 13.98
CA THR A 486 -28.11 12.58 13.93
C THR A 486 -27.65 12.08 15.31
N PRO A 487 -27.95 10.83 15.70
CA PRO A 487 -27.49 10.28 16.98
C PRO A 487 -25.99 9.96 17.00
N MET A 488 -25.40 9.66 15.85
CA MET A 488 -24.01 9.21 15.72
C MET A 488 -23.23 10.11 14.76
N CYS A 489 -22.01 10.43 15.18
CA CYS A 489 -21.03 11.31 14.52
C CYS A 489 -19.75 10.53 14.27
N LEU A 490 -18.92 11.02 13.35
CA LEU A 490 -17.54 10.61 13.21
C LEU A 490 -16.68 11.58 14.03
N ARG A 491 -15.88 11.06 14.96
CA ARG A 491 -15.15 11.87 15.93
C ARG A 491 -13.66 11.63 15.80
N GLN A 492 -12.87 12.70 15.74
CA GLN A 492 -11.45 12.62 16.03
C GLN A 492 -11.28 12.36 17.53
N VAL A 493 -10.69 11.22 17.91
CA VAL A 493 -10.60 10.78 19.32
C VAL A 493 -9.23 10.96 19.98
N ILE A 494 -8.18 11.25 19.21
CA ILE A 494 -6.81 11.38 19.71
C ILE A 494 -6.55 12.81 20.19
N THR A 495 -6.39 12.98 21.51
CA THR A 495 -6.16 14.29 22.16
C THR A 495 -4.73 14.53 22.62
N ARG A 496 -3.86 13.52 22.45
CA ARG A 496 -2.42 13.61 22.72
C ARG A 496 -1.72 13.06 21.50
N ALA A 497 -0.83 13.86 20.91
CA ALA A 497 -0.03 13.41 19.78
C ALA A 497 0.66 12.08 20.10
N PRO A 498 0.57 11.08 19.22
CA PRO A 498 1.27 9.80 19.39
C PRO A 498 2.78 9.99 19.22
N ILE A 499 3.54 8.96 19.57
CA ILE A 499 4.96 8.83 19.22
C ILE A 499 4.98 8.37 17.75
N PRO A 500 5.46 9.21 16.81
CA PRO A 500 5.43 8.86 15.40
C PRO A 500 6.51 7.83 15.06
N TRP A 501 6.34 7.15 13.92
CA TRP A 501 7.35 6.23 13.39
C TRP A 501 8.64 6.96 13.00
N HIS A 502 8.50 8.03 12.21
CA HIS A 502 9.56 9.01 11.93
C HIS A 502 9.15 10.44 12.30
N ASP A 503 10.13 11.30 12.56
CA ASP A 503 9.89 12.68 13.02
C ASP A 503 9.19 13.53 11.94
N ASP A 504 9.35 13.19 10.66
CA ASP A 504 8.70 13.83 9.51
C ASP A 504 7.26 13.34 9.27
N MET A 505 6.79 12.32 10.01
CA MET A 505 5.41 11.82 9.97
C MET A 505 4.50 12.41 11.05
N ASN A 506 4.88 13.56 11.61
CA ASN A 506 4.08 14.26 12.62
C ASN A 506 2.99 15.14 11.95
N TYR A 507 1.92 14.49 11.51
CA TYR A 507 0.82 15.13 10.79
C TYR A 507 -0.32 15.60 11.70
N THR A 508 -1.14 16.51 11.17
CA THR A 508 -2.42 16.89 11.80
C THR A 508 -3.54 15.92 11.39
N PRO A 509 -4.54 15.67 12.24
CA PRO A 509 -5.55 14.66 11.95
C PRO A 509 -6.31 14.91 10.65
N LEU A 510 -6.40 13.87 9.82
CA LEU A 510 -7.08 13.85 8.53
C LEU A 510 -7.66 12.46 8.29
N THR A 511 -8.88 12.40 7.77
CA THR A 511 -9.48 11.18 7.21
C THR A 511 -10.00 11.43 5.80
N LEU A 512 -9.71 10.51 4.90
CA LEU A 512 -10.09 10.52 3.49
C LEU A 512 -11.40 9.75 3.30
N LEU A 513 -12.19 10.17 2.32
CA LEU A 513 -13.42 9.48 1.93
C LEU A 513 -13.68 9.64 0.44
N GLY A 514 -13.96 8.52 -0.22
CA GLY A 514 -14.54 8.51 -1.55
C GLY A 514 -13.68 7.79 -2.59
N ASP A 515 -13.75 8.29 -3.82
CA ASP A 515 -13.05 7.70 -4.97
C ASP A 515 -12.15 8.74 -5.67
N PRO A 516 -10.87 8.39 -5.95
CA PRO A 516 -9.93 9.26 -6.65
C PRO A 516 -10.41 9.81 -7.99
N SER A 517 -11.30 9.10 -8.67
CA SER A 517 -11.81 9.46 -9.99
C SER A 517 -12.87 10.57 -9.96
N TRP A 518 -13.34 10.99 -8.78
CA TRP A 518 -14.39 12.00 -8.67
C TRP A 518 -13.92 13.37 -9.16
N ALA A 519 -14.55 13.87 -10.22
CA ALA A 519 -14.19 15.16 -10.84
C ALA A 519 -15.12 16.32 -10.44
N HIS A 520 -16.43 16.07 -10.35
CA HIS A 520 -17.44 17.11 -10.22
C HIS A 520 -18.48 16.76 -9.16
N TYR A 521 -18.41 17.42 -8.02
CA TYR A 521 -19.29 17.14 -6.90
C TYR A 521 -19.40 18.32 -5.93
N GLN A 522 -20.40 18.23 -5.06
CA GLN A 522 -20.51 19.04 -3.87
C GLN A 522 -20.39 18.15 -2.65
N ALA A 523 -19.40 18.43 -1.81
CA ALA A 523 -19.21 17.82 -0.51
C ALA A 523 -19.82 18.70 0.58
N SER A 524 -20.44 18.11 1.59
CA SER A 524 -20.99 18.84 2.73
C SER A 524 -20.88 18.03 4.01
N THR A 525 -20.55 18.66 5.12
CA THR A 525 -20.49 18.04 6.45
C THR A 525 -20.88 19.07 7.52
N ASP A 526 -21.56 18.62 8.57
CA ASP A 526 -21.75 19.40 9.78
C ASP A 526 -20.57 19.14 10.71
N VAL A 527 -19.98 20.18 11.29
CA VAL A 527 -18.83 20.06 12.19
C VAL A 527 -19.01 20.87 13.45
N VAL A 528 -18.51 20.34 14.57
CA VAL A 528 -18.36 21.07 15.84
C VAL A 528 -16.98 20.84 16.42
N LEU A 529 -16.38 21.92 16.92
CA LEU A 529 -15.13 21.91 17.67
C LEU A 529 -15.49 21.91 19.16
N GLU A 530 -15.05 20.91 19.94
CA GLU A 530 -15.35 20.88 21.39
C GLU A 530 -14.44 21.81 22.21
N GLN A 531 -13.31 22.21 21.64
CA GLN A 531 -12.24 22.92 22.31
C GLN A 531 -11.92 24.20 21.54
N ALA A 532 -11.33 25.18 22.24
CA ALA A 532 -10.79 26.38 21.63
C ALA A 532 -9.41 26.11 21.00
N ASP A 533 -8.89 27.08 20.26
CA ASP A 533 -7.56 27.04 19.62
C ASP A 533 -7.38 25.85 18.65
N THR A 534 -8.42 25.59 17.84
CA THR A 534 -8.41 24.51 16.85
C THR A 534 -9.26 24.89 15.63
N SER A 535 -9.23 24.06 14.60
CA SER A 535 -9.95 24.28 13.35
C SER A 535 -10.50 22.99 12.78
N ALA A 536 -11.56 23.11 11.99
CA ALA A 536 -12.08 22.03 11.16
C ALA A 536 -11.86 22.35 9.69
N GLU A 537 -11.62 21.31 8.89
CA GLU A 537 -11.41 21.40 7.45
C GLU A 537 -12.31 20.42 6.69
N LEU A 538 -12.94 20.90 5.61
CA LEU A 538 -13.53 20.06 4.57
C LEU A 538 -12.68 20.21 3.30
N LEU A 539 -12.09 19.09 2.88
CA LEU A 539 -11.23 19.01 1.71
C LEU A 539 -12.00 18.45 0.51
N GLY A 540 -11.60 18.84 -0.71
CA GLY A 540 -12.14 18.32 -1.95
C GLY A 540 -11.11 18.29 -3.07
N ARG A 541 -11.22 17.29 -3.94
CA ARG A 541 -10.25 16.91 -4.97
C ARG A 541 -8.86 16.68 -4.37
N ILE A 542 -8.81 15.90 -3.29
CA ILE A 542 -7.54 15.40 -2.77
C ILE A 542 -6.94 14.49 -3.84
N ASP A 543 -5.83 14.90 -4.44
CA ASP A 543 -5.21 14.21 -5.58
C ASP A 543 -3.82 13.62 -5.29
N HIS A 544 -3.31 13.88 -4.08
CA HIS A 544 -2.10 13.30 -3.51
C HIS A 544 -2.10 13.54 -2.00
N VAL A 545 -1.61 12.56 -1.24
CA VAL A 545 -1.35 12.70 0.19
C VAL A 545 -0.04 11.99 0.51
N ASP A 546 0.88 12.72 1.12
CA ASP A 546 2.16 12.23 1.67
C ASP A 546 2.60 13.24 2.75
N HIS A 547 3.76 13.91 2.60
CA HIS A 547 4.05 15.13 3.38
C HIS A 547 3.15 16.32 3.00
N ASP A 548 2.38 16.20 1.92
CA ASP A 548 1.33 17.13 1.49
C ASP A 548 -0.08 16.52 1.62
N ARG A 549 -1.09 17.36 1.41
CA ARG A 549 -2.52 17.04 1.33
C ARG A 549 -3.11 17.72 0.10
N SER A 550 -2.43 17.60 -1.05
CA SER A 550 -2.74 18.29 -2.31
C SER A 550 -4.23 18.25 -2.65
N GLY A 551 -4.87 19.42 -2.70
CA GLY A 551 -6.31 19.57 -2.91
C GLY A 551 -6.85 20.95 -2.55
N TYR A 552 -8.18 21.09 -2.57
CA TYR A 552 -8.88 22.30 -2.11
C TYR A 552 -9.35 22.15 -0.66
N HIS A 553 -9.11 23.16 0.17
CA HIS A 553 -9.41 23.16 1.60
C HIS A 553 -10.36 24.30 1.95
N LEU A 554 -11.48 23.97 2.60
CA LEU A 554 -12.31 24.93 3.32
C LEU A 554 -12.11 24.75 4.82
N LYS A 555 -11.44 25.73 5.45
CA LYS A 555 -11.10 25.73 6.87
C LYS A 555 -11.92 26.78 7.63
N ILE A 556 -12.36 26.43 8.84
CA ILE A 556 -12.90 27.38 9.84
C ILE A 556 -12.30 27.09 11.22
N ASP A 557 -11.91 28.12 11.95
CA ASP A 557 -11.46 28.02 13.34
C ASP A 557 -12.55 28.38 14.36
N ASP A 558 -12.26 28.16 15.63
CA ASP A 558 -13.16 28.46 16.75
C ASP A 558 -13.43 29.96 16.96
N THR A 559 -12.69 30.86 16.30
CA THR A 559 -12.95 32.31 16.28
C THR A 559 -13.88 32.73 15.13
N GLY A 560 -14.13 31.82 14.19
CA GLY A 560 -14.88 32.05 12.97
C GLY A 560 -14.06 32.59 11.83
N ALA A 561 -12.73 32.69 11.95
CA ALA A 561 -11.90 32.96 10.79
C ALA A 561 -11.99 31.75 9.85
N TRP A 562 -12.21 32.02 8.56
CA TRP A 562 -12.29 30.98 7.54
C TRP A 562 -11.37 31.30 6.36
N SER A 563 -10.87 30.25 5.72
CA SER A 563 -10.12 30.33 4.47
C SER A 563 -10.54 29.23 3.50
N LEU A 564 -10.59 29.59 2.22
CA LEU A 564 -10.58 28.68 1.09
C LEU A 564 -9.18 28.75 0.47
N PHE A 565 -8.43 27.66 0.48
CA PHE A 565 -7.09 27.59 -0.07
C PHE A 565 -6.87 26.29 -0.86
N THR A 566 -5.79 26.26 -1.61
CA THR A 566 -5.34 25.09 -2.37
C THR A 566 -3.94 24.73 -1.88
N GLU A 567 -3.68 23.45 -1.69
CA GLU A 567 -2.36 22.91 -1.35
C GLU A 567 -1.85 22.15 -2.59
N ASP A 568 -0.60 22.37 -3.02
CA ASP A 568 0.00 21.60 -4.12
C ASP A 568 0.82 20.40 -3.61
N ARG A 569 1.33 19.57 -4.53
CA ARG A 569 2.16 18.40 -4.20
C ARG A 569 3.53 18.73 -3.61
N ALA A 570 3.89 20.00 -3.49
CA ALA A 570 5.07 20.43 -2.74
C ALA A 570 4.70 20.85 -1.31
N GLY A 571 3.44 20.68 -0.90
CA GLY A 571 2.90 21.12 0.38
C GLY A 571 2.73 22.64 0.47
N ALA A 572 2.66 23.35 -0.66
CA ALA A 572 2.57 24.80 -0.67
C ALA A 572 1.11 25.28 -0.70
N ASP A 573 0.71 25.99 0.36
CA ASP A 573 -0.61 26.62 0.46
C ASP A 573 -0.71 27.91 -0.36
N THR A 574 -1.81 28.04 -1.13
CA THR A 574 -2.23 29.28 -1.77
C THR A 574 -3.66 29.64 -1.36
N VAL A 575 -3.81 30.74 -0.61
CA VAL A 575 -5.13 31.25 -0.19
C VAL A 575 -5.88 31.84 -1.38
N LEU A 576 -7.04 31.27 -1.69
CA LEU A 576 -7.93 31.71 -2.77
C LEU A 576 -8.96 32.74 -2.28
N ALA A 577 -9.47 32.56 -1.06
CA ALA A 577 -10.36 33.49 -0.38
C ALA A 577 -10.28 33.32 1.14
N SER A 578 -10.62 34.36 1.90
CA SER A 578 -10.70 34.27 3.36
C SER A 578 -11.66 35.33 3.93
N GLY A 579 -12.07 35.13 5.18
CA GLY A 579 -12.93 36.07 5.88
C GLY A 579 -13.20 35.65 7.33
N SER A 580 -14.27 36.20 7.90
CA SER A 580 -14.78 35.82 9.21
C SER A 580 -16.28 35.50 9.10
N TYR A 581 -16.72 34.46 9.81
CA TYR A 581 -18.10 34.02 9.88
C TYR A 581 -18.62 34.22 11.32
N PRO A 582 -19.75 34.93 11.52
CA PRO A 582 -20.25 35.21 12.85
C PRO A 582 -20.82 33.95 13.53
N GLY A 583 -20.72 33.91 14.86
CA GLY A 583 -21.35 32.85 15.66
C GLY A 583 -20.50 31.58 15.83
N ALA A 584 -19.30 31.54 15.26
CA ALA A 584 -18.33 30.49 15.54
C ALA A 584 -17.85 30.53 17.00
N GLY A 585 -17.52 29.34 17.50
CA GLY A 585 -17.12 29.11 18.88
C GLY A 585 -17.09 27.62 19.20
N ALA A 586 -16.32 27.25 20.23
CA ALA A 586 -16.35 25.91 20.77
C ALA A 586 -17.79 25.51 21.16
N GLY A 587 -18.22 24.33 20.73
CA GLY A 587 -19.57 23.78 20.94
C GLY A 587 -20.64 24.28 19.95
N THR A 588 -20.29 25.13 18.99
CA THR A 588 -21.22 25.56 17.94
C THR A 588 -21.07 24.70 16.68
N TRP A 589 -22.20 24.19 16.19
CA TRP A 589 -22.26 23.46 14.92
C TRP A 589 -22.26 24.40 13.73
N HIS A 590 -21.45 24.08 12.72
CA HIS A 590 -21.48 24.71 11.41
C HIS A 590 -21.58 23.67 10.30
N ASN A 591 -22.32 23.99 9.24
CA ASN A 591 -22.29 23.21 8.01
C ASN A 591 -21.24 23.78 7.05
N LEU A 592 -20.21 22.99 6.74
CA LEU A 592 -19.24 23.30 5.69
C LEU A 592 -19.69 22.65 4.38
N THR A 593 -19.64 23.40 3.28
CA THR A 593 -19.96 22.88 1.95
C THR A 593 -18.95 23.38 0.92
N LEU A 594 -18.37 22.46 0.16
CA LEU A 594 -17.41 22.72 -0.91
C LEU A 594 -17.91 22.10 -2.22
N ALA A 595 -18.16 22.93 -3.24
CA ALA A 595 -18.56 22.51 -4.57
C ALA A 595 -17.41 22.71 -5.56
N VAL A 596 -17.02 21.64 -6.24
CA VAL A 596 -15.93 21.59 -7.23
C VAL A 596 -16.51 21.22 -8.60
N GLN A 597 -16.55 22.15 -9.55
CA GLN A 597 -17.17 21.93 -10.87
C GLN A 597 -16.33 22.57 -11.98
N GLY A 598 -15.68 21.75 -12.81
CA GLY A 598 -14.64 22.26 -13.71
C GLY A 598 -13.60 23.04 -12.90
N GLN A 599 -13.38 24.30 -13.26
CA GLN A 599 -12.50 25.22 -12.54
C GLN A 599 -13.22 26.06 -11.47
N ASN A 600 -14.55 26.02 -11.39
CA ASN A 600 -15.29 26.82 -10.41
C ASN A 600 -15.33 26.10 -9.05
N ILE A 601 -14.79 26.75 -8.02
CA ILE A 601 -14.78 26.28 -6.64
C ILE A 601 -15.65 27.21 -5.80
N THR A 602 -16.66 26.66 -5.14
CA THR A 602 -17.60 27.44 -4.30
C THR A 602 -17.60 26.91 -2.88
N ALA A 603 -17.42 27.80 -1.91
CA ALA A 603 -17.44 27.48 -0.48
C ALA A 603 -18.64 28.13 0.20
N SER A 604 -19.31 27.39 1.07
CA SER A 604 -20.44 27.87 1.88
C SER A 604 -20.30 27.43 3.34
N ILE A 605 -20.74 28.31 4.25
CA ILE A 605 -20.83 28.05 5.69
C ILE A 605 -22.29 28.29 6.11
N ASP A 606 -22.91 27.30 6.74
CA ASP A 606 -24.35 27.30 7.10
C ASP A 606 -25.26 27.63 5.91
N ARG A 607 -24.92 27.08 4.75
CA ARG A 607 -25.60 27.29 3.46
C ARG A 607 -25.53 28.73 2.93
N VAL A 608 -24.71 29.59 3.54
CA VAL A 608 -24.38 30.92 3.02
C VAL A 608 -23.09 30.81 2.22
N GLN A 609 -23.13 31.14 0.93
CA GLN A 609 -21.93 31.17 0.09
C GLN A 609 -20.97 32.26 0.58
N VAL A 610 -19.78 31.86 0.99
CA VAL A 610 -18.72 32.75 1.49
C VAL A 610 -17.64 33.04 0.45
N ALA A 611 -17.46 32.14 -0.53
CA ALA A 611 -16.55 32.33 -1.66
C ALA A 611 -17.03 31.62 -2.93
N SER A 612 -16.66 32.19 -4.09
CA SER A 612 -16.71 31.52 -5.41
C SER A 612 -15.50 32.02 -6.21
N VAL A 613 -14.62 31.10 -6.58
CA VAL A 613 -13.32 31.36 -7.20
C VAL A 613 -13.11 30.43 -8.40
N ALA A 614 -12.25 30.82 -9.32
CA ALA A 614 -11.83 29.98 -10.43
C ALA A 614 -10.39 29.52 -10.21
N ASP A 615 -10.17 28.20 -10.15
CA ASP A 615 -8.87 27.57 -10.00
C ASP A 615 -8.82 26.23 -10.75
N ALA A 616 -7.63 25.85 -11.24
CA ALA A 616 -7.43 24.66 -12.06
C ALA A 616 -6.34 23.71 -11.52
N GLY A 617 -5.90 23.91 -10.26
CA GLY A 617 -4.85 23.13 -9.62
C GLY A 617 -5.17 21.64 -9.51
N HIS A 618 -6.44 21.30 -9.23
CA HIS A 618 -6.85 19.91 -8.98
C HIS A 618 -8.02 19.51 -9.87
N GLY A 619 -7.89 18.39 -10.61
CA GLY A 619 -8.88 17.95 -11.60
C GLY A 619 -9.86 16.88 -11.09
N THR A 620 -9.37 15.97 -10.26
CA THR A 620 -10.12 14.85 -9.67
C THR A 620 -9.63 14.62 -8.26
N GLY A 621 -10.37 13.86 -7.45
CA GLY A 621 -9.90 13.40 -6.16
C GLY A 621 -10.99 13.26 -5.11
N GLN A 622 -10.64 12.58 -4.03
CA GLN A 622 -11.49 12.32 -2.87
C GLN A 622 -11.85 13.60 -2.09
N ILE A 623 -12.71 13.45 -1.09
CA ILE A 623 -12.90 14.45 -0.05
C ILE A 623 -12.13 14.05 1.20
N GLY A 624 -11.92 14.99 2.12
CA GLY A 624 -11.34 14.70 3.42
C GLY A 624 -11.92 15.57 4.52
N LEU A 625 -11.77 15.10 5.75
CA LEU A 625 -12.17 15.80 6.97
C LEU A 625 -10.94 15.98 7.85
N GLY A 626 -10.57 17.23 8.14
CA GLY A 626 -9.35 17.56 8.88
C GLY A 626 -9.62 18.28 10.20
N VAL A 627 -8.69 18.14 11.15
CA VAL A 627 -8.68 18.87 12.41
C VAL A 627 -7.31 19.56 12.57
N GLY A 628 -7.31 20.81 13.03
CA GLY A 628 -6.09 21.63 13.14
C GLY A 628 -5.04 21.12 14.14
N GLY A 629 -5.35 20.08 14.90
CA GLY A 629 -4.45 19.43 15.83
C GLY A 629 -5.11 18.21 16.49
N PHE A 630 -4.42 17.62 17.47
CA PHE A 630 -4.94 16.51 18.27
C PHE A 630 -5.94 17.01 19.32
N GLN A 631 -7.13 17.42 18.85
CA GLN A 631 -8.28 17.79 19.66
C GLN A 631 -9.54 17.10 19.14
N HIS A 632 -10.55 17.02 19.99
CA HIS A 632 -11.85 16.50 19.59
C HIS A 632 -12.57 17.45 18.62
N ALA A 633 -12.97 16.88 17.49
CA ALA A 633 -13.95 17.43 16.57
C ALA A 633 -14.91 16.32 16.13
N ASP A 634 -16.19 16.67 16.02
CA ASP A 634 -17.24 15.75 15.60
C ASP A 634 -17.80 16.21 14.25
N PHE A 635 -17.93 15.26 13.32
CA PHE A 635 -18.45 15.43 11.98
C PHE A 635 -19.76 14.64 11.81
N ALA A 636 -20.78 15.27 11.26
CA ALA A 636 -22.10 14.70 11.05
C ALA A 636 -22.61 14.96 9.64
N ASN A 637 -23.56 14.15 9.20
CA ASN A 637 -24.29 14.35 7.94
C ASN A 637 -23.40 14.53 6.69
N THR A 638 -22.23 13.91 6.68
CA THR A 638 -21.30 13.97 5.53
C THR A 638 -21.97 13.42 4.27
N THR A 639 -22.00 14.23 3.22
CA THR A 639 -22.60 13.90 1.93
C THR A 639 -21.72 14.35 0.77
N VAL A 640 -21.79 13.60 -0.33
CA VAL A 640 -21.18 13.97 -1.60
C VAL A 640 -22.24 13.80 -2.69
N THR A 641 -22.55 14.86 -3.43
CA THR A 641 -23.57 14.82 -4.49
C THR A 641 -22.94 15.19 -5.83
N PRO A 642 -23.34 14.52 -6.94
CA PRO A 642 -22.73 14.78 -8.23
C PRO A 642 -23.11 16.17 -8.74
N LEU A 643 -22.14 16.88 -9.33
CA LEU A 643 -22.39 18.07 -10.13
C LEU A 643 -22.27 17.71 -11.60
N ALA A 644 -23.10 18.32 -12.44
CA ALA A 644 -22.96 18.13 -13.88
C ALA A 644 -21.59 18.65 -14.34
N ALA A 645 -20.91 17.91 -15.22
CA ALA A 645 -19.72 18.43 -15.87
C ALA A 645 -20.04 19.76 -16.59
N PRO A 646 -19.10 20.72 -16.63
CA PRO A 646 -19.28 21.91 -17.44
C PRO A 646 -19.59 21.56 -18.90
N ALA A 647 -20.50 22.31 -19.52
CA ALA A 647 -20.78 22.11 -20.93
C ALA A 647 -19.54 22.44 -21.77
N THR A 648 -19.18 21.53 -22.66
CA THR A 648 -18.12 21.76 -23.63
C THR A 648 -18.71 22.18 -24.97
N HIS A 649 -18.05 23.11 -25.63
CA HIS A 649 -18.47 23.66 -26.90
C HIS A 649 -17.36 23.55 -27.94
N THR A 650 -17.77 23.38 -29.19
CA THR A 650 -16.89 23.58 -30.33
C THR A 650 -16.89 25.07 -30.71
N VAL A 651 -15.72 25.67 -30.91
CA VAL A 651 -15.60 27.01 -31.52
C VAL A 651 -15.26 26.85 -33.00
N THR A 652 -16.15 27.29 -33.87
CA THR A 652 -16.00 27.12 -35.33
C THR A 652 -15.73 28.45 -36.00
N SER A 653 -14.70 28.49 -36.84
CA SER A 653 -14.42 29.64 -37.71
C SER A 653 -15.53 29.80 -38.73
N ALA A 654 -16.26 30.93 -38.69
CA ALA A 654 -17.32 31.23 -39.63
C ALA A 654 -16.84 31.30 -41.10
N ASN A 655 -15.56 31.62 -41.32
CA ASN A 655 -14.99 31.71 -42.66
C ASN A 655 -14.68 30.32 -43.26
N SER A 656 -14.10 29.41 -42.47
CA SER A 656 -13.59 28.13 -42.98
C SER A 656 -14.47 26.92 -42.63
N GLY A 657 -15.38 27.06 -41.67
CA GLY A 657 -16.15 25.96 -41.08
C GLY A 657 -15.30 25.00 -40.25
N LYS A 658 -14.02 25.31 -40.01
CA LYS A 658 -13.09 24.48 -39.21
C LYS A 658 -13.13 24.86 -37.74
N CYS A 659 -12.82 23.88 -36.90
CA CYS A 659 -12.85 23.97 -35.46
C CYS A 659 -11.54 24.50 -34.89
N LEU A 660 -11.62 25.25 -33.78
CA LEU A 660 -10.50 25.63 -32.94
C LEU A 660 -9.93 24.36 -32.27
N ASP A 661 -8.72 23.99 -32.64
CA ASP A 661 -8.11 22.68 -32.37
C ASP A 661 -6.74 22.85 -31.73
N VAL A 662 -6.48 22.21 -30.60
CA VAL A 662 -5.13 22.08 -30.08
C VAL A 662 -4.39 21.03 -30.89
N THR A 663 -3.36 21.48 -31.63
CA THR A 663 -2.65 20.66 -32.63
C THR A 663 -2.13 19.36 -32.01
N GLY A 664 -2.47 18.25 -32.65
CA GLY A 664 -2.01 16.91 -32.23
C GLY A 664 -2.61 16.43 -30.90
N ALA A 665 -3.67 17.07 -30.41
CA ALA A 665 -4.25 16.83 -29.08
C ALA A 665 -3.23 16.94 -27.94
N SER A 666 -2.21 17.79 -28.12
CA SER A 666 -1.18 18.03 -27.11
C SER A 666 -1.79 18.58 -25.82
N THR A 667 -1.23 18.20 -24.68
CA THR A 667 -1.53 18.76 -23.35
C THR A 667 -0.43 19.71 -22.85
N ALA A 668 0.64 19.91 -23.63
CA ALA A 668 1.78 20.74 -23.26
C ALA A 668 1.48 22.25 -23.38
N ASP A 669 2.14 23.06 -22.53
CA ASP A 669 2.12 24.52 -22.67
C ASP A 669 2.79 24.95 -23.98
N GLY A 670 2.25 26.00 -24.60
CA GLY A 670 2.74 26.51 -25.88
C GLY A 670 2.32 25.69 -27.10
N ALA A 671 1.52 24.63 -26.93
CA ALA A 671 0.96 23.90 -28.07
C ALA A 671 0.07 24.83 -28.91
N GLN A 672 0.31 24.85 -30.23
CA GLN A 672 -0.40 25.73 -31.13
C GLN A 672 -1.88 25.37 -31.25
N VAL A 673 -2.72 26.39 -31.20
CA VAL A 673 -4.14 26.28 -31.48
C VAL A 673 -4.40 26.70 -32.92
N VAL A 674 -4.93 25.76 -33.71
CA VAL A 674 -5.09 25.89 -35.16
C VAL A 674 -6.54 25.73 -35.57
N GLN A 675 -6.84 25.97 -36.84
CA GLN A 675 -8.11 25.60 -37.45
C GLN A 675 -7.99 24.22 -38.11
N TRP A 676 -8.71 23.24 -37.59
CA TRP A 676 -8.72 21.88 -38.13
C TRP A 676 -10.13 21.40 -38.49
N THR A 677 -10.21 20.40 -39.37
CA THR A 677 -11.50 19.79 -39.72
C THR A 677 -12.17 19.26 -38.44
N CYS A 678 -13.42 19.66 -38.22
CA CYS A 678 -14.20 19.28 -37.05
C CYS A 678 -14.43 17.77 -37.01
N GLY A 679 -14.20 17.15 -35.85
CA GLY A 679 -14.44 15.72 -35.61
C GLY A 679 -15.34 15.52 -34.40
N ALA A 680 -16.30 14.60 -34.51
CA ALA A 680 -17.16 14.25 -33.38
C ALA A 680 -16.34 13.62 -32.25
N GLY A 681 -16.58 14.05 -31.01
CA GLY A 681 -15.92 13.52 -29.80
C GLY A 681 -14.43 13.85 -29.66
N LYS A 682 -13.88 14.76 -30.49
CA LYS A 682 -12.48 15.19 -30.39
C LYS A 682 -12.29 16.16 -29.23
N ALA A 683 -11.84 15.68 -28.07
CA ALA A 683 -11.65 16.49 -26.86
C ALA A 683 -10.75 17.72 -27.09
N ASN A 684 -9.74 17.62 -27.96
CA ASN A 684 -8.85 18.73 -28.30
C ASN A 684 -9.49 19.84 -29.17
N GLN A 685 -10.75 19.65 -29.57
CA GLN A 685 -11.59 20.64 -30.27
C GLN A 685 -12.76 21.13 -29.39
N GLN A 686 -12.83 20.66 -28.15
CA GLN A 686 -13.88 21.00 -27.19
C GLN A 686 -13.34 21.98 -26.17
N TRP A 687 -14.12 23.04 -25.91
CA TRP A 687 -13.75 24.15 -25.05
C TRP A 687 -14.85 24.43 -24.03
N THR A 688 -14.48 24.49 -22.75
CA THR A 688 -15.36 24.96 -21.68
C THR A 688 -15.24 26.48 -21.60
N LEU A 689 -16.37 27.18 -21.52
CA LEU A 689 -16.40 28.63 -21.32
C LEU A 689 -16.50 28.90 -19.82
N VAL A 690 -15.43 29.39 -19.22
CA VAL A 690 -15.36 29.72 -17.79
C VAL A 690 -15.55 31.24 -17.63
N PRO A 691 -16.63 31.72 -17.01
CA PRO A 691 -16.85 33.15 -16.79
C PRO A 691 -15.73 33.78 -15.94
N VAL A 692 -15.32 34.99 -16.30
CA VAL A 692 -14.46 35.85 -15.45
C VAL A 692 -15.16 37.19 -15.23
N ALA A 693 -14.56 38.10 -14.44
CA ALA A 693 -15.18 39.39 -14.13
C ALA A 693 -15.59 40.18 -15.40
N GLY A 694 -16.85 40.63 -15.43
CA GLY A 694 -17.44 41.31 -16.59
C GLY A 694 -18.11 40.35 -17.59
N ALA A 695 -18.21 40.74 -18.86
CA ALA A 695 -18.79 39.94 -19.95
C ALA A 695 -17.72 39.11 -20.70
N ARG A 696 -16.71 38.61 -19.98
CA ARG A 696 -15.56 37.89 -20.54
C ARG A 696 -15.55 36.43 -20.06
N VAL A 697 -14.87 35.58 -20.82
CA VAL A 697 -14.68 34.17 -20.50
C VAL A 697 -13.23 33.75 -20.76
N GLN A 698 -12.76 32.74 -20.04
CA GLN A 698 -11.64 31.91 -20.48
C GLN A 698 -12.20 30.74 -21.32
N LEU A 699 -11.52 30.42 -22.42
CA LEU A 699 -11.79 29.19 -23.16
C LEU A 699 -10.80 28.12 -22.70
N VAL A 700 -11.31 27.12 -22.00
CA VAL A 700 -10.51 26.04 -21.41
C VAL A 700 -10.65 24.79 -22.25
N SER A 701 -9.53 24.27 -22.75
CA SER A 701 -9.49 23.02 -23.52
C SER A 701 -10.00 21.86 -22.66
N ALA A 702 -11.02 21.14 -23.13
CA ALA A 702 -11.57 19.98 -22.45
C ALA A 702 -10.59 18.78 -22.47
N ASN A 703 -9.56 18.82 -23.30
CA ASN A 703 -8.52 17.79 -23.37
C ASN A 703 -7.42 17.97 -22.32
N SER A 704 -7.06 19.23 -22.01
CA SER A 704 -5.86 19.54 -21.23
C SER A 704 -6.12 20.38 -19.97
N GLY A 705 -7.33 20.95 -19.82
CA GLY A 705 -7.63 21.89 -18.74
C GLY A 705 -6.97 23.27 -18.88
N LYS A 706 -6.26 23.51 -19.99
CA LYS A 706 -5.49 24.74 -20.24
C LYS A 706 -6.27 25.80 -21.01
N CYS A 707 -5.91 27.05 -20.80
CA CYS A 707 -6.60 28.20 -21.37
C CYS A 707 -6.06 28.55 -22.76
N LEU A 708 -6.96 29.01 -23.64
CA LEU A 708 -6.61 29.68 -24.89
C LEU A 708 -5.86 30.98 -24.57
N ASP A 709 -4.63 31.09 -25.08
CA ASP A 709 -3.67 32.12 -24.67
C ASP A 709 -3.01 32.78 -25.90
N VAL A 710 -2.92 34.11 -25.90
CA VAL A 710 -2.05 34.82 -26.86
C VAL A 710 -0.62 34.81 -26.36
N THR A 711 0.26 34.08 -27.05
CA THR A 711 1.63 33.78 -26.62
C THR A 711 2.39 35.04 -26.20
N GLY A 712 2.92 35.02 -24.97
CA GLY A 712 3.71 36.11 -24.41
C GLY A 712 2.94 37.41 -24.18
N ALA A 713 1.60 37.34 -24.13
CA ALA A 713 0.71 38.50 -24.06
C ALA A 713 0.97 39.55 -25.17
N SER A 714 1.46 39.08 -26.32
CA SER A 714 1.87 39.96 -27.42
C SER A 714 0.68 40.74 -27.99
N THR A 715 0.88 42.05 -28.15
CA THR A 715 -0.07 42.93 -28.86
C THR A 715 0.29 43.11 -30.33
N ALA A 716 1.31 42.41 -30.84
CA ALA A 716 1.75 42.52 -32.22
C ALA A 716 0.85 41.70 -33.17
N ASP A 717 0.63 42.22 -34.37
CA ASP A 717 -0.11 41.50 -35.41
C ASP A 717 0.55 40.13 -35.71
N GLY A 718 -0.30 39.10 -35.86
CA GLY A 718 0.16 37.74 -36.14
C GLY A 718 0.69 36.97 -34.92
N ALA A 719 0.50 37.50 -33.70
CA ALA A 719 0.76 36.75 -32.47
C ALA A 719 0.07 35.38 -32.50
N GLN A 720 0.83 34.33 -32.14
CA GLN A 720 0.29 32.98 -32.12
C GLN A 720 -0.68 32.81 -30.95
N VAL A 721 -1.71 32.02 -31.20
CA VAL A 721 -2.61 31.52 -30.16
C VAL A 721 -2.19 30.10 -29.81
N VAL A 722 -1.96 29.87 -28.52
CA VAL A 722 -1.53 28.59 -27.96
C VAL A 722 -2.49 28.19 -26.85
N GLN A 723 -2.30 27.00 -26.30
CA GLN A 723 -2.80 26.72 -24.95
C GLN A 723 -1.70 27.01 -23.93
N TRP A 724 -2.10 27.48 -22.76
CA TRP A 724 -1.20 27.67 -21.63
C TRP A 724 -1.95 27.42 -20.31
N THR A 725 -1.22 27.06 -19.26
CA THR A 725 -1.73 27.02 -17.89
C THR A 725 -2.57 28.27 -17.58
N CYS A 726 -3.81 28.06 -17.14
CA CYS A 726 -4.75 29.15 -16.83
C CYS A 726 -4.23 30.01 -15.67
N GLY A 727 -4.50 31.31 -15.69
CA GLY A 727 -4.24 32.18 -14.55
C GLY A 727 -5.31 33.25 -14.37
N THR A 728 -5.52 33.68 -13.12
CA THR A 728 -6.46 34.74 -12.76
C THR A 728 -5.94 36.13 -13.14
N GLY A 729 -6.79 36.98 -13.72
CA GLY A 729 -6.45 38.36 -14.10
C GLY A 729 -5.51 38.48 -15.31
N ARG A 730 -5.34 37.40 -16.09
CA ARG A 730 -4.50 37.38 -17.28
C ARG A 730 -5.28 37.80 -18.51
N ALA A 731 -5.23 39.09 -18.85
CA ALA A 731 -5.99 39.66 -19.97
C ALA A 731 -5.72 38.97 -21.33
N ASN A 732 -4.55 38.34 -21.53
CA ASN A 732 -4.23 37.56 -22.75
C ASN A 732 -4.89 36.17 -22.82
N GLN A 733 -5.62 35.77 -21.77
CA GLN A 733 -6.41 34.54 -21.68
C GLN A 733 -7.92 34.82 -21.59
N GLU A 734 -8.33 36.09 -21.55
CA GLU A 734 -9.72 36.51 -21.41
C GLU A 734 -10.31 36.97 -22.75
N TRP A 735 -11.43 36.36 -23.14
CA TRP A 735 -12.06 36.55 -24.43
C TRP A 735 -13.48 37.11 -24.25
N THR A 736 -13.90 38.01 -25.12
CA THR A 736 -15.30 38.45 -25.18
C THR A 736 -16.03 37.56 -26.17
N VAL A 737 -17.16 37.00 -25.75
CA VAL A 737 -18.07 36.25 -26.63
C VAL A 737 -19.30 37.13 -26.83
N SER A 738 -19.62 37.45 -28.08
CA SER A 738 -20.68 38.38 -28.46
C SER A 738 -21.59 37.80 -29.53
#